data_AF-A0A7G7BVM3-F1
#
_entry.id   AF-A0A7G7BVM3-F1
#
_cell.length_a   1.000
_cell.length_b   1.000
_cell.length_c   1.000
_cell.angle_alpha   90.00
_cell.angle_beta   90.00
_cell.angle_gamma   90.00
#
_symmetry.space_group_name_H-M   'P 1'
#
loop_
_entity.id
_entity.type
_entity.pdbx_description
1 polymer ?
#
loop_
_entity_poly.entity_id
_entity_poly.type
_entity_poly.pdbx_seq_one_letter_code
_entity_poly.pdbx_strand_id
1 'polypeptide(L)'
;MHGGVVSSVAGRWWLRLPLPRLVRRRLSAPRGARARRALRSRRRRSTALGLAAALALAGFGTWWAGGLPGGASRDCPPAMELRVLTDPDLRPTVKKAADAYMERGSGCRSVGITTYDAKATDAVAALRASSLWQDPPAACPATGECLRPQRDVGPQPDIWIPAAGSAWRRVMEGGQTEAGGSAAATATGDVSSGGDGTEGAEGAAGERAVTLDALGSVAFTPMVLAVPISMALVPESQTGRPLGSLISELRDAQRPDRSVSVLRPDPEGTDGALLATEALYASSEAGSGSGSASSLEQSMAQALRPMPATARELMCALADGTRNPLEDSAAVLVPEQTMAQCNLPSGDPGRPRCATDVLDNRTAQYPNDIPVLDLPYLQVTWDDAGRDAEARDREVRRFYAWLAEDTAAQKFFTDDGFRRVGDNGKPAPPEENSPLRADLDATGRYAVRQSIPPTATSTVTAASLNTTLRRYRQALGPGRVLYLLDNSTSMADKRVWDGSGRAKELVVRSMSSLGAGDAYGVWSIASEKDPDVVPFGRHGRAAAQKAVAAAGTADVDARVVEGLREGFATLRDGLTEDDPPRLLVLVTDDEDSKGLTKKELAELVAKAEQAPPVRVVVVSLRGGGCSAGRLNEAITEATGGRCLDLSDDIPTELTAEVAKTGTGDAE
;
A
#
# COMPACT_ATOMS: atom_id res chain seq x y z
N MET A 1 -17.79 -40.38 -51.11
CA MET A 1 -18.66 -39.57 -51.98
C MET A 1 -18.37 -38.11 -51.63
N HIS A 2 -17.45 -37.47 -52.37
CA HIS A 2 -17.74 -36.47 -53.42
C HIS A 2 -18.60 -35.31 -52.86
N GLY A 3 -18.17 -34.06 -52.79
CA GLY A 3 -17.00 -33.37 -53.33
C GLY A 3 -17.38 -31.91 -53.66
N GLY A 4 -16.38 -31.00 -53.60
CA GLY A 4 -16.38 -29.68 -54.26
C GLY A 4 -16.72 -28.47 -53.38
N VAL A 5 -16.16 -27.26 -53.54
CA VAL A 5 -15.20 -26.62 -54.48
C VAL A 5 -14.74 -25.32 -53.77
N VAL A 6 -13.46 -25.08 -53.45
CA VAL A 6 -12.39 -24.28 -54.11
C VAL A 6 -12.64 -22.76 -54.38
N SER A 7 -11.63 -21.96 -53.97
CA SER A 7 -11.12 -20.64 -54.45
C SER A 7 -11.22 -19.49 -53.41
N SER A 8 -10.15 -19.03 -52.75
CA SER A 8 -8.96 -18.26 -53.22
C SER A 8 -9.31 -16.99 -54.02
N VAL A 9 -9.05 -15.80 -53.45
CA VAL A 9 -8.40 -14.66 -54.15
C VAL A 9 -7.69 -13.74 -53.14
N ALA A 10 -6.39 -13.51 -53.39
CA ALA A 10 -5.55 -12.48 -52.80
C ALA A 10 -5.78 -11.10 -53.48
N GLY A 11 -5.68 -10.01 -52.72
CA GLY A 11 -5.79 -8.65 -53.25
C GLY A 11 -4.78 -7.68 -52.63
N ARG A 12 -3.59 -7.58 -53.23
CA ARG A 12 -2.68 -6.44 -53.11
C ARG A 12 -3.16 -5.33 -54.03
N TRP A 13 -3.25 -4.09 -53.54
CA TRP A 13 -3.31 -2.91 -54.40
C TRP A 13 -2.34 -1.82 -53.94
N TRP A 14 -1.50 -1.42 -54.88
CA TRP A 14 -0.61 -0.26 -54.89
C TRP A 14 -1.42 1.00 -55.16
N LEU A 15 -0.93 2.17 -54.70
CA LEU A 15 -0.92 3.40 -55.50
C LEU A 15 0.19 4.34 -55.00
N ARG A 16 0.80 5.01 -55.98
CA ARG A 16 2.12 5.65 -55.97
C ARG A 16 1.95 7.09 -56.48
N LEU A 17 2.79 7.99 -55.94
CA LEU A 17 3.38 9.21 -56.56
C LEU A 17 2.51 10.50 -56.60
N PRO A 18 3.09 11.73 -56.75
CA PRO A 18 4.48 12.06 -57.11
C PRO A 18 5.21 13.17 -56.31
N LEU A 19 6.55 13.19 -56.48
CA LEU A 19 7.48 14.30 -56.21
C LEU A 19 7.53 15.31 -57.39
N PRO A 20 7.98 16.55 -57.12
CA PRO A 20 9.08 17.15 -57.90
C PRO A 20 10.05 17.93 -56.96
N ARG A 21 11.29 18.33 -57.26
CA ARG A 21 12.20 18.31 -58.42
C ARG A 21 13.59 18.63 -57.84
N LEU A 22 14.62 17.92 -58.28
CA LEU A 22 16.03 18.28 -58.08
C LEU A 22 16.46 19.27 -59.17
N VAL A 23 17.14 20.37 -58.79
CA VAL A 23 18.06 21.09 -59.67
C VAL A 23 19.41 21.24 -58.96
N ARG A 24 20.41 20.63 -59.60
CA ARG A 24 21.84 20.73 -59.29
C ARG A 24 22.35 22.16 -59.50
N ARG A 25 23.33 22.59 -58.70
CA ARG A 25 24.60 23.08 -59.25
C ARG A 25 25.76 22.96 -58.26
N ARG A 26 26.92 22.79 -58.87
CA ARG A 26 28.17 22.20 -58.40
C ARG A 26 29.16 23.27 -57.95
N LEU A 27 30.02 22.85 -57.02
CA LEU A 27 31.46 23.15 -56.89
C LEU A 27 31.87 24.61 -56.61
N SER A 28 32.59 24.83 -55.49
CA SER A 28 34.05 25.07 -55.51
C SER A 28 34.56 25.41 -54.09
N ALA A 29 35.45 24.57 -53.55
CA ALA A 29 36.52 25.00 -52.64
C ALA A 29 37.72 25.44 -53.53
N PRO A 30 38.77 26.18 -53.07
CA PRO A 30 39.43 25.98 -51.77
C PRO A 30 40.21 27.18 -51.14
N ARG A 31 40.80 26.90 -49.95
CA ARG A 31 42.09 27.39 -49.39
C ARG A 31 42.27 28.85 -48.91
N GLY A 32 42.87 28.95 -47.71
CA GLY A 32 43.60 30.13 -47.20
C GLY A 32 43.49 30.26 -45.67
N ALA A 33 44.18 29.42 -44.88
CA ALA A 33 45.50 29.71 -44.28
C ALA A 33 45.52 30.84 -43.21
N ARG A 34 45.72 30.40 -41.96
CA ARG A 34 46.53 31.01 -40.88
C ARG A 34 46.33 32.50 -40.57
N ALA A 35 45.84 32.77 -39.35
CA ALA A 35 46.40 33.83 -38.51
C ALA A 35 46.36 33.40 -37.04
N ARG A 36 47.54 33.09 -36.51
CA ARG A 36 47.82 32.97 -35.08
C ARG A 36 47.75 34.36 -34.45
N ARG A 37 47.39 34.40 -33.15
CA ARG A 37 47.96 35.24 -32.07
C ARG A 37 48.27 36.69 -32.45
N ALA A 38 47.81 37.73 -31.75
CA ALA A 38 47.74 37.84 -30.31
C ALA A 38 47.43 39.30 -29.95
N LEU A 39 46.76 39.44 -28.79
CA LEU A 39 46.94 40.52 -27.81
C LEU A 39 46.42 41.94 -28.09
N ARG A 40 45.71 42.40 -27.03
CA ARG A 40 45.67 43.77 -26.51
C ARG A 40 44.79 44.76 -27.28
N SER A 41 43.50 44.78 -26.93
CA SER A 41 42.88 45.95 -26.31
C SER A 41 41.36 45.74 -26.17
N ARG A 42 40.90 45.56 -24.93
CA ARG A 42 39.58 46.01 -24.41
C ARG A 42 39.34 45.43 -23.02
N ARG A 43 40.23 45.81 -22.10
CA ARG A 43 39.84 45.99 -20.68
C ARG A 43 39.29 47.40 -20.59
N ARG A 44 38.20 47.59 -19.84
CA ARG A 44 37.42 48.82 -19.61
C ARG A 44 36.34 49.11 -20.65
N ARG A 45 35.22 48.35 -20.60
CA ARG A 45 33.85 48.79 -20.99
C ARG A 45 32.77 47.73 -20.73
N SER A 46 32.91 46.92 -19.67
CA SER A 46 31.95 45.86 -19.34
C SER A 46 31.47 45.88 -17.88
N THR A 47 31.67 46.99 -17.17
CA THR A 47 31.13 47.19 -15.81
C THR A 47 29.87 48.06 -15.74
N ALA A 48 29.42 48.63 -16.87
CA ALA A 48 28.20 49.45 -16.92
C ALA A 48 26.95 48.70 -17.44
N LEU A 49 27.11 47.54 -18.08
CA LEU A 49 25.99 46.70 -18.56
C LEU A 49 25.53 45.65 -17.53
N GLY A 50 26.34 45.36 -16.51
CA GLY A 50 25.96 44.44 -15.43
C GLY A 50 24.99 45.04 -14.40
N LEU A 51 25.04 46.36 -14.18
CA LEU A 51 24.17 47.02 -13.19
C LEU A 51 22.77 47.33 -13.72
N ALA A 52 22.60 47.53 -15.03
CA ALA A 52 21.28 47.74 -15.65
C ALA A 52 20.48 46.43 -15.75
N ALA A 53 21.14 45.28 -15.95
CA ALA A 53 20.49 43.96 -15.94
C ALA A 53 20.07 43.54 -14.52
N ALA A 54 20.84 43.91 -13.49
CA ALA A 54 20.49 43.65 -12.09
C ALA A 54 19.28 44.49 -11.61
N LEU A 55 19.13 45.72 -12.10
CA LEU A 55 17.97 46.56 -11.76
C LEU A 55 16.69 46.18 -12.53
N ALA A 56 16.81 45.63 -13.75
CA ALA A 56 15.67 45.09 -14.48
C ALA A 56 15.13 43.78 -13.86
N LEU A 57 16.01 42.94 -13.29
CA LEU A 57 15.61 41.72 -12.57
C LEU A 57 15.08 42.02 -11.15
N ALA A 58 15.55 43.08 -10.49
CA ALA A 58 14.97 43.55 -9.24
C ALA A 58 13.59 44.20 -9.43
N GLY A 59 13.32 44.85 -10.57
CA GLY A 59 12.01 45.41 -10.89
C GLY A 59 10.95 44.39 -11.31
N PHE A 60 11.36 43.25 -11.90
CA PHE A 60 10.44 42.17 -12.25
C PHE A 60 9.98 41.35 -11.03
N GLY A 61 10.83 41.25 -9.99
CA GLY A 61 10.46 40.61 -8.73
C GLY A 61 9.42 41.40 -7.91
N THR A 62 9.37 42.72 -8.07
CA THR A 62 8.36 43.57 -7.42
C THR A 62 7.06 43.70 -8.21
N TRP A 63 7.05 43.43 -9.52
CA TRP A 63 5.82 43.46 -10.33
C TRP A 63 4.99 42.18 -10.21
N TRP A 64 5.59 41.06 -9.77
CA TRP A 64 4.83 39.85 -9.44
C TRP A 64 4.20 39.89 -8.02
N ALA A 65 4.58 40.88 -7.21
CA ALA A 65 3.99 41.16 -5.89
C ALA A 65 2.90 42.25 -5.92
N GLY A 66 2.55 42.79 -7.10
CA GLY A 66 1.46 43.75 -7.30
C GLY A 66 0.45 43.19 -8.30
N GLY A 67 -0.74 42.84 -7.82
CA GLY A 67 -1.76 42.08 -8.54
C GLY A 67 -2.05 42.55 -9.97
N LEU A 68 -2.24 41.57 -10.85
CA LEU A 68 -2.99 41.75 -12.09
C LEU A 68 -4.43 42.18 -11.72
N PRO A 69 -5.03 43.13 -12.44
CA PRO A 69 -6.41 43.55 -12.20
C PRO A 69 -7.37 42.50 -12.78
N GLY A 70 -7.46 41.36 -12.11
CA GLY A 70 -8.59 40.44 -12.21
C GLY A 70 -9.68 40.90 -11.25
N GLY A 71 -10.93 40.90 -11.71
CA GLY A 71 -12.07 41.55 -11.07
C GLY A 71 -12.25 41.27 -9.58
N ALA A 72 -12.79 42.29 -8.90
CA ALA A 72 -13.12 42.34 -7.48
C ALA A 72 -13.53 40.99 -6.88
N SER A 73 -12.56 40.31 -6.27
CA SER A 73 -12.79 39.24 -5.30
C SER A 73 -12.35 39.81 -3.96
N ARG A 74 -13.26 39.82 -2.98
CA ARG A 74 -13.01 40.32 -1.62
C ARG A 74 -11.73 39.69 -1.06
N ASP A 75 -10.90 40.47 -0.35
CA ASP A 75 -9.70 40.00 0.34
C ASP A 75 -10.07 38.92 1.38
N CYS A 76 -10.07 37.67 0.95
CA CYS A 76 -10.34 36.54 1.84
C CYS A 76 -9.07 36.17 2.62
N PRO A 77 -9.13 36.04 3.96
CA PRO A 77 -8.03 35.48 4.70
C PRO A 77 -7.76 34.03 4.26
N PRO A 78 -6.52 33.53 4.37
CA PRO A 78 -6.23 32.13 4.11
C PRO A 78 -7.05 31.25 5.07
N ALA A 79 -7.64 30.20 4.53
CA ALA A 79 -8.44 29.25 5.29
C ALA A 79 -7.54 28.48 6.28
N MET A 80 -8.10 28.13 7.44
CA MET A 80 -7.45 27.17 8.34
C MET A 80 -7.45 25.79 7.68
N GLU A 81 -6.31 25.11 7.60
CA GLU A 81 -6.23 23.76 7.05
C GLU A 81 -6.37 22.71 8.16
N LEU A 82 -7.33 21.79 7.98
CA LEU A 82 -7.50 20.56 8.75
C LEU A 82 -7.04 19.36 7.94
N ARG A 83 -6.47 18.37 8.61
CA ARG A 83 -5.90 17.15 8.02
C ARG A 83 -6.62 15.95 8.59
N VAL A 84 -7.24 15.16 7.71
CA VAL A 84 -8.01 13.98 8.06
C VAL A 84 -7.27 12.74 7.58
N LEU A 85 -6.77 11.94 8.53
CA LEU A 85 -6.28 10.59 8.29
C LEU A 85 -7.45 9.61 8.39
N THR A 86 -7.56 8.68 7.44
CA THR A 86 -8.65 7.70 7.44
C THR A 86 -8.17 6.31 6.99
N ASP A 87 -8.94 5.28 7.30
CA ASP A 87 -8.70 3.94 6.75
C ASP A 87 -8.88 3.94 5.21
N PRO A 88 -8.08 3.19 4.44
CA PRO A 88 -8.15 3.19 2.97
C PRO A 88 -9.54 2.85 2.40
N ASP A 89 -10.30 1.97 3.05
CA ASP A 89 -11.67 1.62 2.60
C ASP A 89 -12.67 2.79 2.76
N LEU A 90 -12.35 3.77 3.61
CA LEU A 90 -13.23 4.90 3.94
C LEU A 90 -12.90 6.18 3.15
N ARG A 91 -11.68 6.31 2.65
CA ARG A 91 -11.20 7.57 2.04
C ARG A 91 -12.12 8.14 0.98
N PRO A 92 -12.67 7.38 0.01
CA PRO A 92 -13.51 7.96 -1.03
C PRO A 92 -14.70 8.73 -0.44
N THR A 93 -15.40 8.14 0.53
CA THR A 93 -16.59 8.71 1.17
C THR A 93 -16.24 9.85 2.11
N VAL A 94 -15.20 9.70 2.95
CA VAL A 94 -14.75 10.76 3.86
C VAL A 94 -14.29 11.99 3.07
N LYS A 95 -13.55 11.77 1.97
CA LYS A 95 -13.13 12.86 1.08
C LYS A 95 -14.33 13.57 0.46
N LYS A 96 -15.31 12.83 -0.06
CA LYS A 96 -16.54 13.38 -0.65
C LYS A 96 -17.28 14.27 0.36
N ALA A 97 -17.41 13.82 1.62
CA ALA A 97 -18.03 14.60 2.68
C ALA A 97 -17.20 15.84 3.08
N ALA A 98 -15.88 15.71 3.20
CA ALA A 98 -14.97 16.81 3.50
C ALA A 98 -15.01 17.91 2.40
N ASP A 99 -15.01 17.50 1.12
CA ASP A 99 -15.11 18.42 -0.02
C ASP A 99 -16.42 19.22 0.05
N ALA A 100 -17.54 18.56 0.36
CA ALA A 100 -18.84 19.23 0.50
C ALA A 100 -18.91 20.17 1.73
N TYR A 101 -18.26 19.82 2.84
CA TYR A 101 -18.20 20.69 4.02
C TYR A 101 -17.55 22.04 3.69
N MET A 102 -16.46 22.02 2.91
CA MET A 102 -15.73 23.22 2.48
C MET A 102 -16.56 24.14 1.57
N GLU A 103 -17.65 23.66 0.98
CA GLU A 103 -18.50 24.39 0.03
C GLU A 103 -19.76 25.02 0.68
N ARG A 104 -20.05 24.73 1.96
CA ARG A 104 -21.31 25.12 2.62
C ARG A 104 -21.50 26.63 2.85
N GLY A 105 -20.45 27.44 2.72
CA GLY A 105 -20.47 28.88 3.05
C GLY A 105 -20.67 29.80 1.84
N SER A 106 -21.60 30.77 1.94
CA SER A 106 -21.71 31.88 0.99
C SER A 106 -20.75 33.02 1.38
N GLY A 107 -19.45 32.85 1.10
CA GLY A 107 -18.44 33.85 1.47
C GLY A 107 -17.01 33.36 1.26
N CYS A 108 -16.07 33.96 1.97
CA CYS A 108 -14.69 33.47 2.00
C CYS A 108 -14.64 32.09 2.65
N ARG A 109 -13.85 31.17 2.08
CA ARG A 109 -13.60 29.86 2.66
C ARG A 109 -12.90 30.02 4.01
N SER A 110 -13.52 29.54 5.09
CA SER A 110 -12.95 29.60 6.44
C SER A 110 -12.05 28.41 6.77
N VAL A 111 -12.28 27.27 6.12
CA VAL A 111 -11.57 26.01 6.38
C VAL A 111 -11.22 25.30 5.08
N GLY A 112 -10.01 24.76 5.00
CA GLY A 112 -9.58 23.76 4.04
C GLY A 112 -9.46 22.40 4.75
N ILE A 113 -9.81 21.32 4.07
CA ILE A 113 -9.71 19.96 4.60
C ILE A 113 -8.95 19.10 3.59
N THR A 114 -7.81 18.56 4.03
CA THR A 114 -7.05 17.58 3.28
C THR A 114 -7.31 16.19 3.84
N THR A 115 -7.89 15.31 3.03
CA THR A 115 -8.12 13.90 3.40
C THR A 115 -7.09 13.00 2.73
N TYR A 116 -6.45 12.14 3.53
CA TYR A 116 -5.48 11.14 3.08
C TYR A 116 -5.68 9.84 3.87
N ASP A 117 -5.15 8.74 3.33
CA ASP A 117 -5.17 7.43 3.95
C ASP A 117 -3.75 6.92 4.22
N ALA A 118 -3.67 5.93 5.09
CA ALA A 118 -2.51 5.09 5.26
C ALA A 118 -3.00 3.70 5.65
N LYS A 119 -2.15 2.67 5.50
CA LYS A 119 -2.50 1.34 5.97
C LYS A 119 -2.86 1.38 7.47
N ALA A 120 -3.83 0.59 7.87
CA ALA A 120 -4.28 0.52 9.25
C ALA A 120 -3.14 0.20 10.23
N THR A 121 -2.20 -0.66 9.81
CA THR A 121 -1.00 -0.98 10.60
C THR A 121 -0.02 0.19 10.72
N ASP A 122 0.24 0.90 9.62
CA ASP A 122 1.15 2.05 9.58
C ASP A 122 0.60 3.23 10.39
N ALA A 123 -0.70 3.53 10.27
CA ALA A 123 -1.37 4.57 11.06
C ALA A 123 -1.25 4.30 12.57
N VAL A 124 -1.50 3.07 13.02
CA VAL A 124 -1.38 2.68 14.43
C VAL A 124 0.07 2.76 14.91
N ALA A 125 1.04 2.27 14.13
CA ALA A 125 2.45 2.34 14.48
C ALA A 125 2.92 3.80 14.63
N ALA A 126 2.53 4.64 13.67
CA ALA A 126 2.89 6.05 13.66
C ALA A 126 2.28 6.81 14.84
N LEU A 127 0.99 6.63 15.14
CA LEU A 127 0.34 7.28 16.28
C LEU A 127 0.86 6.79 17.64
N ARG A 128 1.39 5.56 17.73
CA ARG A 128 2.09 5.09 18.93
C ARG A 128 3.42 5.82 19.12
N ALA A 129 4.18 5.99 18.05
CA ALA A 129 5.48 6.68 18.05
C ALA A 129 5.35 8.13 17.54
N SER A 130 4.33 8.85 18.03
CA SER A 130 3.90 10.11 17.40
C SER A 130 4.92 11.25 17.52
N SER A 131 5.82 11.22 18.51
CA SER A 131 6.94 12.17 18.59
C SER A 131 7.81 12.20 17.33
N LEU A 132 7.88 11.09 16.56
CA LEU A 132 8.65 11.01 15.32
C LEU A 132 8.11 11.88 14.19
N TRP A 133 6.88 12.42 14.30
CA TRP A 133 6.42 13.48 13.38
C TRP A 133 7.05 14.84 13.67
N GLN A 134 7.35 15.12 14.95
CA GLN A 134 7.88 16.42 15.40
C GLN A 134 9.41 16.42 15.37
N ASP A 135 10.02 15.32 15.82
CA ASP A 135 11.46 15.13 15.87
C ASP A 135 11.84 13.85 15.11
N PRO A 136 11.81 13.86 13.76
CA PRO A 136 12.24 12.72 12.98
C PRO A 136 13.75 12.51 13.14
N PRO A 137 14.22 11.26 13.28
CA PRO A 137 15.64 11.00 13.48
C PRO A 137 16.47 11.48 12.28
N ALA A 138 17.58 12.17 12.57
CA ALA A 138 18.47 12.75 11.57
C ALA A 138 19.04 11.71 10.58
N ALA A 139 19.22 10.47 11.05
CA ALA A 139 19.56 9.31 10.25
C ALA A 139 18.90 8.07 10.87
N CYS A 140 18.53 7.09 10.04
CA CYS A 140 18.05 5.82 10.55
C CYS A 140 19.21 5.11 11.29
N PRO A 141 18.99 4.50 12.46
CA PRO A 141 20.00 3.65 13.08
C PRO A 141 20.38 2.51 12.12
N ALA A 142 21.61 2.00 12.27
CA ALA A 142 22.16 0.94 11.40
C ALA A 142 21.34 -0.37 11.45
N THR A 143 20.49 -0.55 12.47
CA THR A 143 19.52 -1.64 12.61
C THR A 143 18.41 -1.59 11.56
N GLY A 144 18.14 -0.39 11.02
CA GLY A 144 17.21 -0.20 9.94
C GLY A 144 15.75 -0.04 10.30
N GLU A 145 15.45 -0.01 11.59
CA GLU A 145 14.12 0.30 12.09
C GLU A 145 14.05 1.81 12.29
N CYS A 146 13.38 2.49 11.36
CA CYS A 146 13.14 3.91 11.48
C CYS A 146 11.79 4.20 10.85
N LEU A 147 10.75 4.10 11.67
CA LEU A 147 9.44 4.62 11.30
C LEU A 147 9.59 6.11 10.97
N ARG A 148 9.08 6.56 9.82
CA ARG A 148 9.04 7.98 9.46
C ARG A 148 7.62 8.38 9.14
N PRO A 149 6.82 8.68 10.18
CA PRO A 149 5.39 8.95 10.03
C PRO A 149 5.04 9.99 8.97
N GLN A 150 5.85 11.05 8.84
CA GLN A 150 5.61 12.10 7.85
C GLN A 150 5.62 11.61 6.40
N ARG A 151 6.42 10.58 6.11
CA ARG A 151 6.51 9.95 4.80
C ARG A 151 5.55 8.76 4.68
N ASP A 152 5.56 7.88 5.67
CA ASP A 152 4.86 6.58 5.62
C ASP A 152 3.34 6.72 5.76
N VAL A 153 2.89 7.72 6.51
CA VAL A 153 1.47 7.98 6.78
C VAL A 153 1.04 9.29 6.16
N GLY A 154 1.84 10.34 6.30
CA GLY A 154 1.54 11.67 5.79
C GLY A 154 1.70 12.76 6.86
N PRO A 155 1.14 13.96 6.66
CA PRO A 155 1.29 15.06 7.62
C PRO A 155 0.66 14.70 8.98
N GLN A 156 0.96 15.46 10.03
CA GLN A 156 0.26 15.31 11.32
C GLN A 156 -1.27 15.47 11.12
N PRO A 157 -2.11 14.45 11.41
CA PRO A 157 -3.56 14.62 11.35
C PRO A 157 -4.09 15.52 12.46
N ASP A 158 -5.14 16.28 12.17
CA ASP A 158 -5.97 16.93 13.19
C ASP A 158 -7.16 16.02 13.57
N ILE A 159 -7.52 15.11 12.66
CA ILE A 159 -8.64 14.17 12.78
C ILE A 159 -8.17 12.80 12.30
N TRP A 160 -8.54 11.75 13.02
CA TRP A 160 -8.36 10.36 12.59
C TRP A 160 -9.70 9.62 12.59
N ILE A 161 -10.05 9.00 11.46
CA ILE A 161 -11.25 8.18 11.30
C ILE A 161 -10.82 6.76 10.88
N PRO A 162 -10.47 5.87 11.82
CA PRO A 162 -10.24 4.46 11.49
C PRO A 162 -11.55 3.76 11.11
N ALA A 163 -11.48 2.56 10.53
CA ALA A 163 -12.67 1.78 10.25
C ALA A 163 -13.27 1.16 11.52
N ALA A 164 -12.46 0.89 12.54
CA ALA A 164 -12.94 0.34 13.81
C ALA A 164 -12.30 0.98 15.05
N GLY A 165 -13.06 1.11 16.13
CA GLY A 165 -12.55 1.51 17.44
C GLY A 165 -11.46 0.60 18.03
N SER A 166 -11.27 -0.60 17.48
CA SER A 166 -10.13 -1.46 17.83
C SER A 166 -8.77 -0.85 17.43
N ALA A 167 -8.71 -0.04 16.36
CA ALA A 167 -7.49 0.66 15.96
C ALA A 167 -7.08 1.68 17.02
N TRP A 168 -8.04 2.48 17.50
CA TRP A 168 -7.81 3.42 18.59
C TRP A 168 -7.33 2.73 19.86
N ARG A 169 -7.99 1.62 20.27
CA ARG A 169 -7.54 0.81 21.43
C ARG A 169 -6.13 0.26 21.24
N ARG A 170 -5.75 -0.17 20.04
CA ARG A 170 -4.37 -0.56 19.73
C ARG A 170 -3.39 0.58 19.97
N VAL A 171 -3.72 1.81 19.57
CA VAL A 171 -2.86 2.96 19.87
C VAL A 171 -2.73 3.14 21.38
N MET A 172 -3.85 3.17 22.13
CA MET A 172 -3.85 3.46 23.57
C MET A 172 -3.18 2.37 24.42
N GLU A 173 -3.44 1.09 24.14
CA GLU A 173 -2.96 -0.07 24.92
C GLU A 173 -1.47 -0.41 24.65
N GLY A 174 -0.90 0.06 23.54
CA GLY A 174 0.48 -0.28 23.13
C GLY A 174 1.61 0.35 23.94
N GLY A 175 1.31 1.12 25.00
CA GLY A 175 2.31 1.79 25.83
C GLY A 175 2.78 1.02 27.08
N GLN A 176 2.31 -0.21 27.32
CA GLN A 176 2.53 -0.91 28.59
C GLN A 176 3.19 -2.30 28.50
N THR A 177 3.64 -2.78 27.34
CA THR A 177 3.96 -4.22 27.17
C THR A 177 5.33 -4.59 26.61
N GLU A 178 6.37 -3.75 26.79
CA GLU A 178 7.77 -4.18 26.56
C GLU A 178 8.73 -3.98 27.74
N ALA A 179 8.22 -3.58 28.91
CA ALA A 179 9.00 -3.57 30.15
C ALA A 179 8.28 -4.37 31.23
N GLY A 180 8.43 -5.69 31.25
CA GLY A 180 7.76 -6.51 32.26
C GLY A 180 7.85 -8.00 32.07
N GLY A 181 9.06 -8.54 31.85
CA GLY A 181 9.31 -9.95 32.08
C GLY A 181 9.03 -10.29 33.55
N SER A 182 8.04 -11.14 33.75
CA SER A 182 7.64 -11.73 35.03
C SER A 182 8.85 -12.22 35.86
N ALA A 183 8.98 -11.72 37.08
CA ALA A 183 9.56 -12.47 38.19
C ALA A 183 8.74 -12.23 39.46
N ALA A 184 7.90 -13.21 39.79
CA ALA A 184 7.40 -13.36 41.15
C ALA A 184 8.55 -13.85 42.04
N ALA A 185 8.95 -13.06 43.04
CA ALA A 185 9.62 -13.56 44.25
C ALA A 185 9.47 -12.59 45.41
N THR A 186 9.06 -13.15 46.54
CA THR A 186 8.93 -12.58 47.88
C THR A 186 10.30 -12.19 48.47
N ALA A 187 10.28 -11.23 49.42
CA ALA A 187 11.19 -11.03 50.56
C ALA A 187 12.12 -9.77 50.55
N THR A 188 11.75 -8.82 51.42
CA THR A 188 12.55 -8.06 52.41
C THR A 188 14.08 -7.94 52.24
N GLY A 189 14.61 -6.71 52.31
CA GLY A 189 16.00 -6.45 52.73
C GLY A 189 16.58 -5.09 52.30
N ASP A 190 17.17 -4.38 53.26
CA ASP A 190 17.71 -3.01 53.28
C ASP A 190 18.92 -2.68 52.35
N VAL A 191 18.93 -1.42 51.88
CA VAL A 191 20.01 -0.38 51.89
C VAL A 191 21.36 -0.55 51.12
N SER A 192 21.64 0.52 50.34
CA SER A 192 22.92 1.23 50.05
C SER A 192 23.62 1.11 48.68
N SER A 193 23.46 2.20 47.91
CA SER A 193 24.46 3.09 47.29
C SER A 193 25.70 2.57 46.53
N GLY A 194 25.88 3.10 45.31
CA GLY A 194 27.14 3.13 44.55
C GLY A 194 26.89 3.24 43.04
N GLY A 195 27.07 4.44 42.47
CA GLY A 195 26.85 4.68 41.04
C GLY A 195 28.00 4.24 40.14
N ASP A 196 27.72 4.10 38.85
CA ASP A 196 28.56 4.66 37.79
C ASP A 196 27.74 4.79 36.50
N GLY A 197 28.00 5.84 35.74
CA GLY A 197 27.27 6.19 34.53
C GLY A 197 27.56 5.21 33.41
N THR A 198 26.51 4.69 32.78
CA THR A 198 26.59 4.12 31.44
C THR A 198 25.37 4.58 30.66
N GLU A 199 25.54 5.66 29.91
CA GLU A 199 24.66 6.02 28.80
C GLU A 199 24.82 4.94 27.72
N GLY A 200 24.03 3.87 27.86
CA GLY A 200 23.78 2.89 26.82
C GLY A 200 22.55 3.35 26.05
N ALA A 201 22.74 3.64 24.76
CA ALA A 201 21.69 4.04 23.84
C ALA A 201 20.57 2.99 23.78
N GLU A 202 19.51 3.21 24.54
CA GLU A 202 18.20 2.63 24.29
C GLU A 202 17.72 3.14 22.93
N GLY A 203 17.42 2.23 22.02
CA GLY A 203 16.76 2.57 20.75
C GLY A 203 15.48 3.31 21.09
N ALA A 204 15.38 4.55 20.62
CA ALA A 204 14.25 5.43 20.90
C ALA A 204 12.95 4.83 20.36
N ALA A 205 12.25 4.07 21.18
CA ALA A 205 10.81 3.90 21.05
C ALA A 205 10.23 5.31 21.24
N GLY A 206 9.84 5.95 20.14
CA GLY A 206 9.38 7.34 20.17
C GLY A 206 8.27 7.53 21.20
N GLU A 207 8.44 8.49 22.11
CA GLU A 207 7.42 8.85 23.09
C GLU A 207 6.14 9.32 22.38
N ARG A 208 4.98 9.15 23.02
CA ARG A 208 3.71 9.58 22.43
C ARG A 208 3.51 11.08 22.69
N ALA A 209 3.59 11.89 21.64
CA ALA A 209 3.38 13.34 21.65
C ALA A 209 1.95 13.77 21.22
N VAL A 210 0.95 12.92 21.46
CA VAL A 210 -0.42 13.11 20.96
C VAL A 210 -1.48 12.59 21.92
N THR A 211 -2.59 13.32 22.04
CA THR A 211 -3.83 12.92 22.71
C THR A 211 -4.91 12.60 21.68
N LEU A 212 -5.67 11.53 21.90
CA LEU A 212 -6.73 11.05 21.01
C LEU A 212 -8.07 11.00 21.75
N ASP A 213 -8.97 11.93 21.40
CA ASP A 213 -10.30 12.03 22.01
C ASP A 213 -11.39 11.51 21.06
N ALA A 214 -12.08 10.44 21.44
CA ALA A 214 -13.22 9.92 20.70
C ALA A 214 -14.46 10.79 20.90
N LEU A 215 -14.96 11.39 19.80
CA LEU A 215 -16.18 12.19 19.82
C LEU A 215 -17.43 11.34 19.55
N GLY A 216 -17.28 10.24 18.81
CA GLY A 216 -18.33 9.27 18.49
C GLY A 216 -18.22 8.74 17.06
N SER A 217 -19.14 7.87 16.65
CA SER A 217 -19.19 7.31 15.28
C SER A 217 -19.75 8.31 14.28
N VAL A 218 -19.26 8.28 13.03
CA VAL A 218 -19.86 9.06 11.92
C VAL A 218 -20.74 8.22 10.99
N ALA A 219 -20.49 6.91 10.89
CA ALA A 219 -21.35 5.96 10.20
C ALA A 219 -20.99 4.53 10.63
N PHE A 220 -21.71 3.54 10.11
CA PHE A 220 -21.48 2.13 10.41
C PHE A 220 -21.49 1.28 9.14
N THR A 221 -20.67 0.23 9.12
CA THR A 221 -20.77 -0.83 8.11
C THR A 221 -20.39 -2.19 8.73
N PRO A 222 -21.31 -3.16 8.78
CA PRO A 222 -20.98 -4.50 9.26
C PRO A 222 -19.91 -5.17 8.38
N MET A 223 -19.09 -6.01 8.99
CA MET A 223 -18.36 -7.02 8.23
C MET A 223 -19.30 -8.14 7.84
N VAL A 224 -19.25 -8.54 6.56
CA VAL A 224 -20.08 -9.62 6.02
C VAL A 224 -19.21 -10.63 5.28
N LEU A 225 -19.61 -11.89 5.32
CA LEU A 225 -19.18 -12.87 4.34
C LEU A 225 -20.13 -12.73 3.14
N ALA A 226 -19.67 -12.06 2.09
CA ALA A 226 -20.41 -11.81 0.87
C ALA A 226 -20.32 -13.02 -0.07
N VAL A 227 -21.43 -13.74 -0.18
CA VAL A 227 -21.54 -15.02 -0.91
C VAL A 227 -22.29 -14.78 -2.23
N PRO A 228 -21.81 -15.28 -3.38
CA PRO A 228 -22.56 -15.25 -4.64
C PRO A 228 -23.98 -15.79 -4.46
N ILE A 229 -24.98 -15.18 -5.10
CA ILE A 229 -26.39 -15.61 -4.96
C ILE A 229 -26.53 -17.11 -5.25
N SER A 230 -25.77 -17.61 -6.22
CA SER A 230 -25.78 -19.02 -6.62
C SER A 230 -25.29 -20.00 -5.54
N MET A 231 -24.69 -19.52 -4.44
CA MET A 231 -24.22 -20.31 -3.30
C MET A 231 -24.83 -19.88 -1.96
N ALA A 232 -25.67 -18.85 -1.95
CA ALA A 232 -26.14 -18.22 -0.73
C ALA A 232 -26.89 -19.20 0.19
N LEU A 233 -26.61 -19.12 1.50
CA LEU A 233 -27.37 -19.84 2.52
C LEU A 233 -28.80 -19.29 2.64
N VAL A 234 -29.73 -20.17 3.04
CA VAL A 234 -31.13 -19.78 3.30
C VAL A 234 -31.22 -18.69 4.36
N PRO A 235 -32.20 -17.76 4.27
CA PRO A 235 -32.29 -16.57 5.11
C PRO A 235 -32.11 -16.84 6.61
N GLU A 236 -32.70 -17.91 7.14
CA GLU A 236 -32.66 -18.26 8.56
C GLU A 236 -31.24 -18.57 9.07
N SER A 237 -30.34 -19.01 8.18
CA SER A 237 -28.95 -19.39 8.52
C SER A 237 -27.97 -18.22 8.40
N GLN A 238 -28.42 -17.03 7.96
CA GLN A 238 -27.53 -15.92 7.59
C GLN A 238 -26.99 -15.09 8.76
N THR A 239 -27.38 -15.40 10.01
CA THR A 239 -27.08 -14.52 11.16
C THR A 239 -26.91 -15.29 12.47
N GLY A 240 -26.24 -14.66 13.44
CA GLY A 240 -26.21 -15.15 14.82
C GLY A 240 -25.27 -16.34 15.02
N ARG A 241 -24.38 -16.59 14.06
CA ARG A 241 -23.42 -17.69 14.07
C ARG A 241 -21.99 -17.14 13.88
N PRO A 242 -20.98 -17.78 14.49
CA PRO A 242 -19.57 -17.44 14.25
C PRO A 242 -19.18 -17.67 12.79
N LEU A 243 -18.14 -16.97 12.31
CA LEU A 243 -17.68 -17.05 10.94
C LEU A 243 -17.35 -18.47 10.49
N GLY A 244 -16.61 -19.23 11.30
CA GLY A 244 -16.25 -20.62 10.98
C GLY A 244 -17.46 -21.54 10.79
N SER A 245 -18.53 -21.27 11.53
CA SER A 245 -19.80 -22.00 11.41
C SER A 245 -20.53 -21.67 10.11
N LEU A 246 -20.50 -20.40 9.67
CA LEU A 246 -21.06 -19.98 8.39
C LEU A 246 -20.27 -20.57 7.21
N ILE A 247 -18.93 -20.57 7.28
CA ILE A 247 -18.06 -21.17 6.26
C ILE A 247 -18.29 -22.68 6.14
N SER A 248 -18.44 -23.38 7.27
CA SER A 248 -18.68 -24.83 7.27
C SER A 248 -20.04 -25.16 6.64
N GLU A 249 -21.11 -24.47 7.04
CA GLU A 249 -22.42 -24.66 6.41
C GLU A 249 -22.43 -24.32 4.93
N LEU A 250 -21.72 -23.25 4.55
CA LEU A 250 -21.60 -22.86 3.14
C LEU A 250 -20.96 -24.00 2.33
N ARG A 251 -19.88 -24.60 2.84
CA ARG A 251 -19.22 -25.76 2.21
C ARG A 251 -20.11 -26.99 2.16
N ASP A 252 -20.80 -27.30 3.26
CA ASP A 252 -21.70 -28.47 3.36
C ASP A 252 -22.93 -28.34 2.43
N ALA A 253 -23.39 -27.11 2.19
CA ALA A 253 -24.50 -26.82 1.28
C ALA A 253 -24.11 -26.91 -0.20
N GLN A 254 -22.82 -26.85 -0.53
CA GLN A 254 -22.37 -26.94 -1.91
C GLN A 254 -22.30 -28.38 -2.40
N ARG A 255 -22.39 -28.54 -3.72
CA ARG A 255 -22.17 -29.85 -4.36
C ARG A 255 -20.70 -30.28 -4.19
N PRO A 256 -20.40 -31.59 -4.13
CA PRO A 256 -19.03 -32.08 -3.95
C PRO A 256 -18.02 -31.62 -5.00
N ASP A 257 -18.48 -31.24 -6.20
CA ASP A 257 -17.67 -30.73 -7.31
C ASP A 257 -17.46 -29.21 -7.28
N ARG A 258 -18.15 -28.48 -6.39
CA ARG A 258 -18.04 -27.02 -6.24
C ARG A 258 -17.27 -26.67 -4.97
N SER A 259 -16.02 -26.28 -5.11
CA SER A 259 -15.23 -25.74 -4.01
C SER A 259 -15.69 -24.33 -3.65
N VAL A 260 -15.62 -23.99 -2.36
CA VAL A 260 -15.84 -22.62 -1.86
C VAL A 260 -14.50 -22.05 -1.44
N SER A 261 -14.08 -21.00 -2.13
CA SER A 261 -12.88 -20.23 -1.76
C SER A 261 -13.28 -19.15 -0.78
N VAL A 262 -12.59 -19.02 0.35
CA VAL A 262 -12.82 -17.90 1.28
C VAL A 262 -11.68 -16.92 1.11
N LEU A 263 -11.98 -15.65 0.81
CA LEU A 263 -11.00 -14.60 0.60
C LEU A 263 -11.27 -13.39 1.50
N ARG A 264 -10.23 -12.61 1.77
CA ARG A 264 -10.28 -11.33 2.49
C ARG A 264 -9.18 -10.42 1.94
N PRO A 265 -9.23 -9.09 2.14
CA PRO A 265 -8.09 -8.23 1.82
C PRO A 265 -6.88 -8.53 2.74
N ASP A 266 -5.71 -7.99 2.37
CA ASP A 266 -4.50 -7.99 3.18
C ASP A 266 -4.79 -7.40 4.59
N PRO A 267 -4.47 -8.11 5.70
CA PRO A 267 -4.80 -7.65 7.05
C PRO A 267 -3.95 -6.45 7.50
N GLU A 268 -2.86 -6.15 6.81
CA GLU A 268 -2.07 -4.97 7.11
C GLU A 268 -2.72 -3.70 6.57
N GLY A 269 -3.54 -3.84 5.52
CA GLY A 269 -4.15 -2.74 4.76
C GLY A 269 -5.26 -2.01 5.51
N THR A 270 -6.27 -2.73 6.00
CA THR A 270 -7.46 -2.13 6.63
C THR A 270 -7.86 -2.80 7.95
N ASP A 271 -8.51 -2.05 8.85
CA ASP A 271 -8.95 -2.61 10.14
C ASP A 271 -9.95 -3.77 9.94
N GLY A 272 -10.84 -3.65 8.95
CA GLY A 272 -11.83 -4.68 8.62
C GLY A 272 -11.19 -6.00 8.20
N ALA A 273 -10.11 -5.93 7.40
CA ALA A 273 -9.36 -7.12 6.98
C ALA A 273 -8.66 -7.80 8.16
N LEU A 274 -8.07 -7.01 9.06
CA LEU A 274 -7.44 -7.53 10.28
C LEU A 274 -8.46 -8.22 11.21
N LEU A 275 -9.63 -7.60 11.42
CA LEU A 275 -10.71 -8.18 12.22
C LEU A 275 -11.26 -9.48 11.62
N ALA A 276 -11.38 -9.54 10.29
CA ALA A 276 -11.77 -10.77 9.60
C ALA A 276 -10.74 -11.89 9.79
N THR A 277 -9.45 -11.55 9.81
CA THR A 277 -8.35 -12.51 10.01
C THR A 277 -8.39 -13.14 11.39
N GLU A 278 -8.61 -12.31 12.42
CA GLU A 278 -8.76 -12.77 13.81
C GLU A 278 -9.86 -13.84 13.90
N ALA A 279 -11.04 -13.56 13.33
CA ALA A 279 -12.17 -14.48 13.35
C ALA A 279 -11.89 -15.76 12.54
N LEU A 280 -11.20 -15.66 11.40
CA LEU A 280 -10.79 -16.81 10.60
C LEU A 280 -9.81 -17.71 11.35
N TYR A 281 -8.81 -17.15 12.03
CA TYR A 281 -7.83 -17.92 12.80
C TYR A 281 -8.46 -18.56 14.03
N ALA A 282 -9.32 -17.82 14.75
CA ALA A 282 -10.07 -18.39 15.86
C ALA A 282 -10.98 -19.56 15.41
N SER A 283 -11.60 -19.43 14.23
CA SER A 283 -12.43 -20.47 13.62
C SER A 283 -11.64 -21.72 13.25
N SER A 284 -10.41 -21.56 12.77
CA SER A 284 -9.57 -22.68 12.34
C SER A 284 -8.99 -23.46 13.53
N GLU A 285 -8.82 -22.82 14.68
CA GLU A 285 -8.37 -23.44 15.94
C GLU A 285 -9.47 -24.18 16.70
N ALA A 286 -10.72 -23.73 16.59
CA ALA A 286 -11.86 -24.36 17.24
C ALA A 286 -12.24 -25.72 16.60
N GLY A 287 -11.83 -25.97 15.36
CA GLY A 287 -11.98 -27.26 14.69
C GLY A 287 -10.82 -28.20 15.07
N SER A 288 -11.09 -29.43 15.51
CA SER A 288 -10.07 -30.45 15.79
C SER A 288 -9.33 -31.00 14.55
N GLY A 289 -9.28 -30.23 13.45
CA GLY A 289 -8.53 -30.53 12.24
C GLY A 289 -7.41 -29.50 12.06
N SER A 290 -6.25 -29.95 11.60
CA SER A 290 -4.98 -29.21 11.49
C SER A 290 -4.97 -28.05 10.47
N GLY A 291 -6.03 -27.24 10.40
CA GLY A 291 -6.06 -26.01 9.62
C GLY A 291 -5.36 -24.89 10.39
N SER A 292 -4.02 -24.90 10.45
CA SER A 292 -3.26 -23.79 11.02
C SER A 292 -3.47 -22.52 10.19
N ALA A 293 -3.23 -21.33 10.77
CA ALA A 293 -3.18 -20.05 10.05
C ALA A 293 -2.42 -20.18 8.71
N SER A 294 -1.34 -20.96 8.68
CA SER A 294 -0.58 -21.30 7.48
C SER A 294 -1.40 -21.90 6.35
N SER A 295 -2.21 -22.92 6.63
CA SER A 295 -3.03 -23.58 5.60
C SER A 295 -4.07 -22.63 4.99
N LEU A 296 -4.63 -21.75 5.81
CA LEU A 296 -5.60 -20.76 5.36
C LEU A 296 -4.93 -19.73 4.45
N GLU A 297 -3.81 -19.16 4.90
CA GLU A 297 -3.09 -18.15 4.12
C GLU A 297 -2.50 -18.73 2.84
N GLN A 298 -2.02 -19.98 2.85
CA GLN A 298 -1.58 -20.69 1.65
C GLN A 298 -2.73 -20.86 0.64
N SER A 299 -3.90 -21.30 1.11
CA SER A 299 -5.08 -21.45 0.26
C SER A 299 -5.53 -20.12 -0.36
N MET A 300 -5.53 -19.03 0.41
CA MET A 300 -5.84 -17.69 -0.12
C MET A 300 -4.79 -17.23 -1.14
N ALA A 301 -3.51 -17.42 -0.85
CA ALA A 301 -2.42 -17.04 -1.75
C ALA A 301 -2.41 -17.85 -3.06
N GLN A 302 -2.86 -19.10 -3.03
CA GLN A 302 -3.05 -19.92 -4.24
C GLN A 302 -4.22 -19.42 -5.07
N ALA A 303 -5.31 -19.03 -4.43
CA ALA A 303 -6.48 -18.50 -5.12
C ALA A 303 -6.21 -17.11 -5.72
N LEU A 304 -5.54 -16.23 -4.98
CA LEU A 304 -5.31 -14.85 -5.39
C LEU A 304 -3.96 -14.34 -4.85
N ARG A 305 -3.05 -13.97 -5.77
CA ARG A 305 -1.79 -13.30 -5.43
C ARG A 305 -1.42 -12.26 -6.50
N PRO A 306 -0.98 -11.04 -6.12
CA PRO A 306 -0.91 -10.52 -4.75
C PRO A 306 -2.29 -10.38 -4.11
N MET A 307 -2.35 -10.44 -2.78
CA MET A 307 -3.59 -10.16 -2.06
C MET A 307 -3.87 -8.65 -2.13
N PRO A 308 -5.07 -8.23 -2.55
CA PRO A 308 -5.45 -6.82 -2.60
C PRO A 308 -5.45 -6.15 -1.22
N ALA A 309 -5.09 -4.86 -1.16
CA ALA A 309 -4.92 -4.15 0.11
C ALA A 309 -6.25 -3.70 0.72
N THR A 310 -7.27 -3.48 -0.12
CA THR A 310 -8.58 -2.97 0.29
C THR A 310 -9.71 -3.89 -0.14
N ALA A 311 -10.87 -3.80 0.52
CA ALA A 311 -12.05 -4.59 0.14
C ALA A 311 -12.51 -4.27 -1.28
N ARG A 312 -12.42 -3.00 -1.68
CA ARG A 312 -12.75 -2.57 -3.03
C ARG A 312 -11.81 -3.16 -4.07
N GLU A 313 -10.50 -3.16 -3.83
CA GLU A 313 -9.54 -3.80 -4.74
C GLU A 313 -9.75 -5.31 -4.84
N LEU A 314 -10.10 -5.99 -3.73
CA LEU A 314 -10.46 -7.41 -3.77
C LEU A 314 -11.65 -7.67 -4.67
N MET A 315 -12.72 -6.89 -4.52
CA MET A 315 -13.90 -7.00 -5.38
C MET A 315 -13.57 -6.68 -6.84
N CYS A 316 -12.73 -5.68 -7.11
CA CYS A 316 -12.24 -5.37 -8.45
C CYS A 316 -11.44 -6.53 -9.06
N ALA A 317 -10.58 -7.17 -8.27
CA ALA A 317 -9.74 -8.29 -8.70
C ALA A 317 -10.56 -9.56 -9.03
N LEU A 318 -11.76 -9.70 -8.47
CA LEU A 318 -12.69 -10.75 -8.86
C LEU A 318 -13.47 -10.37 -10.13
N ALA A 319 -13.81 -9.10 -10.30
CA ALA A 319 -14.58 -8.60 -11.44
C ALA A 319 -13.76 -8.48 -12.75
N ASP A 320 -12.43 -8.66 -12.71
CA ASP A 320 -11.54 -8.47 -13.85
C ASP A 320 -11.74 -9.49 -15.00
N GLY A 321 -12.52 -10.54 -14.77
CA GLY A 321 -12.87 -11.57 -15.77
C GLY A 321 -11.70 -12.48 -16.19
N THR A 322 -10.52 -12.31 -15.58
CA THR A 322 -9.35 -13.16 -15.81
C THR A 322 -9.35 -14.38 -14.90
N ARG A 323 -10.13 -14.32 -13.82
CA ARG A 323 -10.23 -15.35 -12.78
C ARG A 323 -11.64 -15.97 -12.66
N ASN A 324 -12.34 -16.14 -13.79
CA ASN A 324 -13.77 -16.54 -13.82
C ASN A 324 -14.18 -17.69 -12.86
N PRO A 325 -13.41 -18.78 -12.69
CA PRO A 325 -13.80 -19.82 -11.72
C PRO A 325 -13.81 -19.33 -10.27
N LEU A 326 -12.94 -18.39 -9.93
CA LEU A 326 -12.82 -17.82 -8.59
C LEU A 326 -13.95 -16.84 -8.29
N GLU A 327 -14.39 -16.08 -9.28
CA GLU A 327 -15.52 -15.15 -9.15
C GLU A 327 -16.79 -15.88 -8.66
N ASP A 328 -17.13 -16.98 -9.31
CA ASP A 328 -18.31 -17.81 -9.03
C ASP A 328 -18.21 -18.64 -7.75
N SER A 329 -17.00 -18.83 -7.21
CA SER A 329 -16.73 -19.74 -6.08
C SER A 329 -16.18 -19.05 -4.83
N ALA A 330 -15.78 -17.78 -4.93
CA ALA A 330 -15.25 -17.02 -3.81
C ALA A 330 -16.39 -16.48 -2.94
N ALA A 331 -16.35 -16.77 -1.65
CA ALA A 331 -17.03 -16.00 -0.62
C ALA A 331 -16.02 -15.04 0.01
N VAL A 332 -16.33 -13.74 0.03
CA VAL A 332 -15.37 -12.70 0.41
C VAL A 332 -15.76 -12.03 1.72
N LEU A 333 -14.78 -11.78 2.59
CA LEU A 333 -14.96 -11.01 3.83
C LEU A 333 -14.67 -9.54 3.56
N VAL A 334 -15.74 -8.74 3.47
CA VAL A 334 -15.68 -7.32 3.11
C VAL A 334 -16.68 -6.51 3.94
N PRO A 335 -16.51 -5.17 4.05
CA PRO A 335 -17.56 -4.30 4.57
C PRO A 335 -18.84 -4.41 3.74
N GLU A 336 -19.99 -4.38 4.41
CA GLU A 336 -21.33 -4.43 3.80
C GLU A 336 -21.49 -3.36 2.70
N GLN A 337 -20.94 -2.16 2.94
CA GLN A 337 -21.01 -1.04 2.00
C GLN A 337 -20.31 -1.37 0.67
N THR A 338 -19.13 -2.00 0.74
CA THR A 338 -18.36 -2.37 -0.46
C THR A 338 -19.09 -3.43 -1.27
N MET A 339 -19.66 -4.45 -0.60
CA MET A 339 -20.49 -5.45 -1.26
C MET A 339 -21.68 -4.80 -1.97
N ALA A 340 -22.41 -3.93 -1.27
CA ALA A 340 -23.60 -3.28 -1.81
C ALA A 340 -23.28 -2.39 -3.02
N GLN A 341 -22.18 -1.63 -2.98
CA GLN A 341 -21.71 -0.85 -4.12
C GLN A 341 -21.36 -1.72 -5.34
N CYS A 342 -20.76 -2.88 -5.13
CA CYS A 342 -20.43 -3.80 -6.22
C CYS A 342 -21.64 -4.50 -6.83
N ASN A 343 -22.72 -4.69 -6.06
CA ASN A 343 -24.00 -5.23 -6.53
C ASN A 343 -24.85 -4.22 -7.32
N LEU A 344 -24.47 -2.94 -7.36
CA LEU A 344 -25.23 -1.92 -8.09
C LEU A 344 -25.23 -2.24 -9.61
N PRO A 345 -26.33 -1.94 -10.32
CA PRO A 345 -26.39 -2.01 -11.78
C PRO A 345 -25.28 -1.23 -12.50
N SER A 346 -24.94 -1.64 -13.72
CA SER A 346 -23.94 -0.95 -14.55
C SER A 346 -24.38 0.48 -14.85
N GLY A 347 -23.49 1.44 -14.57
CA GLY A 347 -23.74 2.87 -14.78
C GLY A 347 -24.35 3.60 -13.58
N ASP A 348 -24.73 2.88 -12.51
CA ASP A 348 -25.26 3.53 -11.32
C ASP A 348 -24.18 4.35 -10.59
N PRO A 349 -24.55 5.56 -10.09
CA PRO A 349 -23.66 6.34 -9.24
C PRO A 349 -23.26 5.54 -8.00
N GLY A 350 -21.96 5.42 -7.75
CA GLY A 350 -21.43 4.68 -6.61
C GLY A 350 -20.91 3.29 -6.94
N ARG A 351 -21.26 2.70 -8.09
CA ARG A 351 -20.64 1.44 -8.53
C ARG A 351 -19.15 1.66 -8.85
N PRO A 352 -18.23 0.84 -8.31
CA PRO A 352 -16.83 0.92 -8.68
C PRO A 352 -16.64 0.69 -10.19
N ARG A 353 -15.82 1.51 -10.86
CA ARG A 353 -15.59 1.40 -12.32
C ARG A 353 -15.01 0.06 -12.77
N CYS A 354 -14.35 -0.64 -11.85
CA CYS A 354 -13.78 -1.97 -12.08
C CYS A 354 -14.84 -3.08 -12.04
N ALA A 355 -16.01 -2.84 -11.41
CA ALA A 355 -17.03 -3.85 -11.28
C ALA A 355 -17.70 -4.05 -12.64
N THR A 356 -17.71 -5.29 -13.11
CA THR A 356 -18.30 -5.70 -14.37
C THR A 356 -19.61 -6.42 -14.12
N ASP A 357 -20.50 -6.48 -15.11
CA ASP A 357 -21.72 -7.31 -15.04
C ASP A 357 -21.43 -8.81 -15.02
N VAL A 358 -20.16 -9.21 -15.13
CA VAL A 358 -19.73 -10.59 -14.94
C VAL A 358 -19.90 -10.95 -13.46
N LEU A 359 -19.37 -10.09 -12.56
CA LEU A 359 -19.38 -10.30 -11.12
C LEU A 359 -20.79 -10.63 -10.60
N ASP A 360 -21.02 -11.92 -10.26
CA ASP A 360 -22.30 -12.35 -9.69
C ASP A 360 -22.64 -11.50 -8.45
N ASN A 361 -23.91 -11.10 -8.36
CA ASN A 361 -24.40 -10.36 -7.21
C ASN A 361 -24.24 -11.22 -5.95
N ARG A 362 -24.01 -10.56 -4.81
CA ARG A 362 -23.71 -11.22 -3.55
C ARG A 362 -24.72 -10.93 -2.46
N THR A 363 -24.91 -11.89 -1.58
CA THR A 363 -25.72 -11.78 -0.38
C THR A 363 -24.84 -11.72 0.86
N ALA A 364 -25.22 -10.89 1.82
CA ALA A 364 -24.51 -10.75 3.08
C ALA A 364 -24.88 -11.90 4.05
N GLN A 365 -23.86 -12.62 4.51
CA GLN A 365 -23.93 -13.46 5.71
C GLN A 365 -23.25 -12.68 6.86
N TYR A 366 -23.91 -12.57 8.02
CA TYR A 366 -23.46 -11.72 9.14
C TYR A 366 -22.84 -12.59 10.25
N PRO A 367 -21.50 -12.74 10.28
CA PRO A 367 -20.82 -13.39 11.39
C PRO A 367 -21.03 -12.60 12.68
N ASN A 368 -21.27 -13.29 13.79
CA ASN A 368 -21.49 -12.66 15.10
C ASN A 368 -20.20 -12.48 15.92
N ASP A 369 -19.07 -12.95 15.43
CA ASP A 369 -17.74 -12.92 16.06
C ASP A 369 -16.80 -11.89 15.42
N ILE A 370 -17.30 -11.11 14.45
CA ILE A 370 -16.62 -9.93 13.89
C ILE A 370 -17.38 -8.67 14.32
N PRO A 371 -16.74 -7.68 14.95
CA PRO A 371 -17.39 -6.43 15.31
C PRO A 371 -17.81 -5.63 14.06
N VAL A 372 -18.90 -4.88 14.21
CA VAL A 372 -19.32 -3.87 13.22
C VAL A 372 -18.25 -2.79 13.13
N LEU A 373 -17.94 -2.33 11.92
CA LEU A 373 -17.06 -1.17 11.70
C LEU A 373 -17.84 0.09 12.04
N ASP A 374 -17.38 0.82 13.04
CA ASP A 374 -18.09 1.91 13.72
C ASP A 374 -17.54 3.30 13.41
N LEU A 375 -16.52 3.40 12.55
CA LEU A 375 -15.94 4.64 12.03
C LEU A 375 -15.87 5.76 13.10
N PRO A 376 -15.14 5.54 14.21
CA PRO A 376 -15.06 6.53 15.26
C PRO A 376 -14.31 7.76 14.75
N TYR A 377 -14.81 8.93 15.11
CA TYR A 377 -14.17 10.21 14.85
C TYR A 377 -13.31 10.58 16.05
N LEU A 378 -12.00 10.60 15.84
CA LEU A 378 -11.01 10.93 16.86
C LEU A 378 -10.45 12.32 16.59
N GLN A 379 -10.60 13.21 17.57
CA GLN A 379 -9.85 14.47 17.59
C GLN A 379 -8.40 14.16 17.97
N VAL A 380 -7.46 14.67 17.18
CA VAL A 380 -6.02 14.48 17.38
C VAL A 380 -5.41 15.80 17.85
N THR A 381 -4.94 15.82 19.10
CA THR A 381 -4.31 17.00 19.70
C THR A 381 -2.82 16.73 19.91
N TRP A 382 -1.99 17.54 19.28
CA TRP A 382 -0.53 17.43 19.33
C TRP A 382 0.05 18.27 20.46
N ASP A 383 1.07 17.73 21.11
CA ASP A 383 1.87 18.49 22.07
C ASP A 383 2.55 19.67 21.35
N ASP A 384 2.67 20.81 22.06
CA ASP A 384 3.23 22.07 21.56
C ASP A 384 2.52 22.74 20.36
N ALA A 385 1.35 22.24 19.93
CA ALA A 385 0.54 22.83 18.85
C ALA A 385 -0.40 23.98 19.32
N GLY A 386 0.10 24.91 20.15
CA GLY A 386 -0.74 25.90 20.85
C GLY A 386 -1.17 27.14 20.07
N ARG A 387 -0.62 27.42 18.87
CA ARG A 387 -0.80 28.73 18.19
C ARG A 387 -2.25 29.05 17.83
N ASP A 388 -3.00 28.06 17.35
CA ASP A 388 -4.39 28.18 16.88
C ASP A 388 -5.31 27.09 17.47
N ALA A 389 -4.88 26.44 18.56
CA ALA A 389 -5.53 25.26 19.15
C ALA A 389 -7.03 25.43 19.37
N GLU A 390 -7.47 26.51 20.04
CA GLU A 390 -8.90 26.71 20.30
C GLU A 390 -9.75 26.84 19.03
N ALA A 391 -9.22 27.50 17.99
CA ALA A 391 -9.94 27.67 16.72
C ALA A 391 -10.02 26.35 15.96
N ARG A 392 -8.93 25.58 15.98
CA ARG A 392 -8.83 24.24 15.40
C ARG A 392 -9.76 23.26 16.08
N ASP A 393 -9.75 23.21 17.42
CA ASP A 393 -10.62 22.34 18.22
C ASP A 393 -12.11 22.61 17.97
N ARG A 394 -12.49 23.90 17.88
CA ARG A 394 -13.86 24.28 17.54
C ARG A 394 -14.25 23.78 16.15
N GLU A 395 -13.39 23.95 15.16
CA GLU A 395 -13.71 23.54 13.78
C GLU A 395 -13.73 22.01 13.63
N VAL A 396 -12.83 21.28 14.31
CA VAL A 396 -12.86 19.80 14.40
C VAL A 396 -14.20 19.32 14.97
N ARG A 397 -14.63 19.88 16.11
CA ARG A 397 -15.92 19.51 16.72
C ARG A 397 -17.12 19.91 15.87
N ARG A 398 -17.04 21.04 15.17
CA ARG A 398 -18.08 21.48 14.23
C ARG A 398 -18.17 20.57 13.02
N PHE A 399 -17.03 20.09 12.51
CA PHE A 399 -17.00 19.13 11.42
C PHE A 399 -17.56 17.77 11.87
N TYR A 400 -17.21 17.30 13.07
CA TYR A 400 -17.84 16.10 13.66
C TYR A 400 -19.37 16.24 13.78
N ALA A 401 -19.85 17.32 14.42
CA ALA A 401 -21.29 17.54 14.59
C ALA A 401 -22.01 17.60 13.24
N TRP A 402 -21.39 18.22 12.23
CA TRP A 402 -21.93 18.20 10.87
C TRP A 402 -21.98 16.78 10.30
N LEU A 403 -20.87 16.02 10.33
CA LEU A 403 -20.86 14.66 9.81
C LEU A 403 -21.88 13.76 10.51
N ALA A 404 -21.96 13.81 11.84
CA ALA A 404 -22.76 12.89 12.65
C ALA A 404 -24.25 13.27 12.74
N GLU A 405 -24.59 14.56 12.76
CA GLU A 405 -25.95 15.04 13.06
C GLU A 405 -26.68 15.68 11.87
N ASP A 406 -25.95 16.21 10.88
CA ASP A 406 -26.55 16.85 9.70
C ASP A 406 -27.01 15.80 8.68
N THR A 407 -28.28 15.81 8.33
CA THR A 407 -28.88 14.84 7.41
C THR A 407 -28.29 14.92 5.99
N ALA A 408 -27.86 16.11 5.54
CA ALA A 408 -27.21 16.25 4.25
C ALA A 408 -25.79 15.68 4.27
N ALA A 409 -25.09 15.77 5.40
CA ALA A 409 -23.78 15.16 5.57
C ALA A 409 -23.86 13.64 5.62
N GLN A 410 -24.80 13.10 6.42
CA GLN A 410 -25.08 11.67 6.52
C GLN A 410 -25.42 11.05 5.16
N LYS A 411 -26.04 11.82 4.26
CA LYS A 411 -26.34 11.38 2.89
C LYS A 411 -25.09 10.97 2.11
N PHE A 412 -23.93 11.60 2.34
CA PHE A 412 -22.69 11.16 1.67
C PHE A 412 -22.31 9.73 2.03
N PHE A 413 -22.55 9.33 3.27
CA PHE A 413 -22.32 7.97 3.75
C PHE A 413 -23.42 7.02 3.28
N THR A 414 -24.71 7.38 3.40
CA THR A 414 -25.80 6.48 3.02
C THR A 414 -25.89 6.25 1.51
N ASP A 415 -25.52 7.24 0.69
CA ASP A 415 -25.38 7.11 -0.77
C ASP A 415 -24.25 6.16 -1.17
N ASP A 416 -23.21 6.06 -0.34
CA ASP A 416 -22.10 5.14 -0.55
C ASP A 416 -22.35 3.78 0.13
N GLY A 417 -23.55 3.53 0.67
CA GLY A 417 -23.94 2.22 1.23
C GLY A 417 -23.56 2.00 2.70
N PHE A 418 -23.21 3.07 3.44
CA PHE A 418 -23.06 3.00 4.88
C PHE A 418 -24.42 3.14 5.59
N ARG A 419 -24.47 2.67 6.83
CA ARG A 419 -25.59 2.92 7.74
C ARG A 419 -25.32 4.16 8.57
N ARG A 420 -26.32 5.03 8.67
CA ARG A 420 -26.22 6.23 9.51
C ARG A 420 -26.17 5.90 11.00
N VAL A 421 -25.74 6.88 11.78
CA VAL A 421 -25.84 6.86 13.24
C VAL A 421 -27.30 7.00 13.65
N GLY A 422 -27.81 6.04 14.42
CA GLY A 422 -29.16 6.09 15.00
C GLY A 422 -29.18 6.80 16.36
N ASP A 423 -30.40 7.06 16.87
CA ASP A 423 -30.64 7.87 18.08
C ASP A 423 -29.96 7.36 19.37
N ASN A 424 -29.54 6.09 19.40
CA ASN A 424 -28.85 5.45 20.52
C ASN A 424 -27.35 5.21 20.25
N GLY A 425 -26.78 5.86 19.23
CA GLY A 425 -25.39 5.66 18.81
C GLY A 425 -25.12 4.30 18.17
N LYS A 426 -26.17 3.59 17.73
CA LYS A 426 -26.06 2.31 17.01
C LYS A 426 -26.40 2.48 15.54
N PRO A 427 -26.02 1.55 14.65
CA PRO A 427 -26.42 1.60 13.25
C PRO A 427 -27.94 1.63 13.08
N ALA A 428 -28.42 2.60 12.31
CA ALA A 428 -29.82 2.65 11.90
C ALA A 428 -30.10 1.66 10.74
N PRO A 429 -31.38 1.30 10.51
CA PRO A 429 -31.78 0.60 9.30
C PRO A 429 -31.43 1.39 8.02
N PRO A 430 -31.22 0.74 6.88
CA PRO A 430 -30.88 1.44 5.63
C PRO A 430 -32.03 2.31 5.13
N GLU A 431 -31.68 3.48 4.59
CA GLU A 431 -32.65 4.41 3.99
C GLU A 431 -33.14 3.91 2.63
N GLU A 432 -34.32 4.36 2.19
CA GLU A 432 -35.00 3.90 0.96
C GLU A 432 -34.13 3.99 -0.29
N ASN A 433 -33.32 5.05 -0.43
CA ASN A 433 -32.47 5.28 -1.60
C ASN A 433 -31.02 4.79 -1.42
N SER A 434 -30.72 4.06 -0.34
CA SER A 434 -29.38 3.54 -0.11
C SER A 434 -29.07 2.36 -1.04
N PRO A 435 -27.81 2.18 -1.50
CA PRO A 435 -27.37 0.95 -2.18
C PRO A 435 -27.70 -0.34 -1.41
N LEU A 436 -27.79 -0.25 -0.08
CA LEU A 436 -28.22 -1.34 0.80
C LEU A 436 -29.67 -1.78 0.57
N ARG A 437 -30.50 -1.00 -0.13
CA ARG A 437 -31.87 -1.35 -0.49
C ARG A 437 -32.05 -1.64 -1.98
N ALA A 438 -30.95 -1.72 -2.73
CA ALA A 438 -31.01 -2.18 -4.12
C ALA A 438 -31.57 -3.60 -4.19
N ASP A 439 -32.45 -3.82 -5.16
CA ASP A 439 -33.00 -5.15 -5.43
C ASP A 439 -31.87 -6.06 -5.91
N LEU A 440 -31.71 -7.18 -5.23
CA LEU A 440 -30.71 -8.20 -5.53
C LEU A 440 -31.00 -8.91 -6.85
N ASP A 441 -32.29 -9.11 -7.13
CA ASP A 441 -32.83 -9.79 -8.30
C ASP A 441 -34.21 -9.25 -8.66
N ALA A 442 -34.76 -9.71 -9.80
CA ALA A 442 -36.09 -9.32 -10.27
C ALA A 442 -37.26 -9.73 -9.34
N THR A 443 -37.00 -10.46 -8.25
CA THR A 443 -38.01 -10.84 -7.25
C THR A 443 -38.13 -9.83 -6.11
N GLY A 444 -37.29 -8.79 -6.08
CA GLY A 444 -37.33 -7.73 -5.06
C GLY A 444 -36.76 -8.14 -3.71
N ARG A 445 -35.87 -9.14 -3.68
CA ARG A 445 -35.13 -9.52 -2.47
C ARG A 445 -33.98 -8.53 -2.24
N TYR A 446 -33.65 -8.25 -0.98
CA TYR A 446 -32.51 -7.42 -0.63
C TYR A 446 -31.25 -8.26 -0.40
N ALA A 447 -30.09 -7.73 -0.82
CA ALA A 447 -28.78 -8.35 -0.62
C ALA A 447 -28.35 -8.38 0.86
N VAL A 448 -28.92 -7.48 1.66
CA VAL A 448 -28.55 -7.20 3.05
C VAL A 448 -29.79 -7.21 3.95
N ARG A 449 -29.58 -7.33 5.25
CA ARG A 449 -30.65 -7.29 6.24
C ARG A 449 -30.98 -5.85 6.65
N GLN A 450 -32.25 -5.59 6.95
CA GLN A 450 -32.66 -4.29 7.46
C GLN A 450 -32.08 -4.03 8.86
N SER A 451 -32.14 -5.03 9.75
CA SER A 451 -31.58 -4.95 11.09
C SER A 451 -30.32 -5.80 11.21
N ILE A 452 -29.27 -5.23 11.76
CA ILE A 452 -28.03 -5.96 12.06
C ILE A 452 -28.24 -6.78 13.33
N PRO A 453 -27.95 -8.09 13.31
CA PRO A 453 -27.98 -8.91 14.51
C PRO A 453 -27.00 -8.37 15.56
N PRO A 454 -27.27 -8.54 16.86
CA PRO A 454 -26.27 -8.27 17.88
C PRO A 454 -25.01 -9.09 17.61
N THR A 455 -23.85 -8.43 17.49
CA THR A 455 -22.57 -9.11 17.55
C THR A 455 -22.40 -9.70 18.94
N ALA A 456 -21.89 -10.92 19.04
CA ALA A 456 -21.46 -11.47 20.32
C ALA A 456 -20.41 -10.52 20.94
N THR A 457 -20.39 -10.40 22.26
CA THR A 457 -19.44 -9.57 23.03
C THR A 457 -18.00 -10.09 22.99
N SER A 458 -17.61 -10.80 21.92
CA SER A 458 -16.25 -11.21 21.62
C SER A 458 -15.36 -9.98 21.63
N THR A 459 -14.63 -9.80 22.72
CA THR A 459 -13.83 -8.61 22.97
C THR A 459 -12.52 -8.77 22.24
N VAL A 460 -12.49 -8.42 20.95
CA VAL A 460 -11.22 -8.34 20.20
C VAL A 460 -10.31 -7.35 20.91
N THR A 461 -9.14 -7.77 21.37
CA THR A 461 -8.20 -6.95 22.17
C THR A 461 -7.06 -6.45 21.29
N ALA A 462 -6.33 -5.40 21.71
CA ALA A 462 -5.14 -4.99 20.96
C ALA A 462 -4.07 -6.10 20.93
N ALA A 463 -3.93 -6.84 22.02
CA ALA A 463 -2.98 -7.95 22.15
C ALA A 463 -3.30 -9.10 21.17
N SER A 464 -4.58 -9.46 21.02
CA SER A 464 -4.99 -10.51 20.09
C SER A 464 -4.76 -10.09 18.64
N LEU A 465 -5.09 -8.83 18.28
CA LEU A 465 -4.83 -8.30 16.94
C LEU A 465 -3.33 -8.21 16.59
N ASN A 466 -2.47 -7.79 17.54
CA ASN A 466 -1.02 -7.79 17.33
C ASN A 466 -0.50 -9.23 17.12
N THR A 467 -1.05 -10.20 17.86
CA THR A 467 -0.71 -11.61 17.72
C THR A 467 -1.13 -12.16 16.37
N THR A 468 -2.33 -11.80 15.90
CA THR A 468 -2.83 -12.19 14.57
C THR A 468 -2.00 -11.61 13.44
N LEU A 469 -1.57 -10.35 13.51
CA LEU A 469 -0.63 -9.77 12.53
C LEU A 469 0.70 -10.53 12.49
N ARG A 470 1.26 -10.88 13.65
CA ARG A 470 2.49 -11.70 13.72
C ARG A 470 2.29 -13.07 13.09
N ARG A 471 1.19 -13.76 13.43
CA ARG A 471 0.86 -15.07 12.85
C ARG A 471 0.65 -14.99 11.35
N TYR A 472 -0.02 -13.95 10.87
CA TYR A 472 -0.22 -13.71 9.44
C TYR A 472 1.11 -13.59 8.69
N ARG A 473 2.03 -12.75 9.19
CA ARG A 473 3.37 -12.59 8.59
C ARG A 473 4.16 -13.90 8.56
N GLN A 474 3.92 -14.78 9.53
CA GLN A 474 4.57 -16.10 9.64
C GLN A 474 3.84 -17.22 8.86
N ALA A 475 2.60 -17.00 8.43
CA ALA A 475 1.71 -18.07 8.01
C ALA A 475 2.22 -18.81 6.77
N LEU A 476 2.85 -18.12 5.82
CA LEU A 476 3.37 -18.75 4.61
C LEU A 476 4.69 -19.51 4.82
N GLY A 477 5.22 -19.55 6.05
CA GLY A 477 6.46 -20.24 6.41
C GLY A 477 7.72 -19.45 6.03
N PRO A 478 8.92 -20.06 6.22
CA PRO A 478 10.18 -19.39 5.96
C PRO A 478 10.34 -18.95 4.50
N GLY A 479 10.68 -17.69 4.29
CA GLY A 479 10.78 -17.08 2.97
C GLY A 479 11.97 -17.53 2.15
N ARG A 480 11.86 -17.34 0.83
CA ARG A 480 12.95 -17.42 -0.14
C ARG A 480 13.23 -16.05 -0.72
N VAL A 481 14.33 -15.40 -0.34
CA VAL A 481 14.67 -14.04 -0.78
C VAL A 481 15.99 -14.00 -1.55
N LEU A 482 15.95 -13.66 -2.83
CA LEU A 482 17.16 -13.49 -3.64
C LEU A 482 17.37 -12.03 -3.99
N TYR A 483 18.52 -11.48 -3.60
CA TYR A 483 18.94 -10.14 -3.99
C TYR A 483 19.84 -10.21 -5.23
N LEU A 484 19.51 -9.44 -6.25
CA LEU A 484 20.34 -9.16 -7.41
C LEU A 484 20.90 -7.74 -7.27
N LEU A 485 22.21 -7.64 -7.09
CA LEU A 485 22.97 -6.41 -6.96
C LEU A 485 23.63 -6.08 -8.28
N ASP A 486 23.17 -5.01 -8.91
CA ASP A 486 23.93 -4.32 -9.94
C ASP A 486 25.23 -3.82 -9.33
N ASN A 487 26.35 -4.44 -9.72
CA ASN A 487 27.68 -4.05 -9.27
C ASN A 487 28.52 -3.49 -10.43
N SER A 488 27.88 -2.94 -11.45
CA SER A 488 28.52 -2.40 -12.65
C SER A 488 29.42 -1.19 -12.38
N THR A 489 30.19 -0.78 -13.40
CA THR A 489 31.01 0.44 -13.36
C THR A 489 30.16 1.67 -13.02
N SER A 490 28.94 1.73 -13.55
CA SER A 490 28.06 2.89 -13.40
C SER A 490 27.62 3.13 -11.95
N MET A 491 27.46 2.05 -11.18
CA MET A 491 27.15 2.10 -9.75
C MET A 491 28.28 2.72 -8.92
N ALA A 492 29.53 2.42 -9.29
CA ALA A 492 30.72 3.02 -8.68
C ALA A 492 30.86 4.50 -9.06
N ASP A 493 30.80 4.80 -10.36
CA ASP A 493 31.00 6.16 -10.89
C ASP A 493 29.98 7.16 -10.33
N LYS A 494 28.74 6.70 -10.13
CA LYS A 494 27.66 7.51 -9.57
C LYS A 494 27.61 7.53 -8.05
N ARG A 495 28.53 6.81 -7.38
CA ARG A 495 28.63 6.74 -5.91
C ARG A 495 27.35 6.23 -5.25
N VAL A 496 26.71 5.23 -5.87
CA VAL A 496 25.49 4.58 -5.37
C VAL A 496 25.73 3.16 -4.84
N TRP A 497 26.98 2.68 -4.88
CA TRP A 497 27.39 1.37 -4.34
C TRP A 497 27.63 1.37 -2.83
N ASP A 498 28.44 2.31 -2.34
CA ASP A 498 28.93 2.41 -0.95
C ASP A 498 28.37 3.63 -0.21
N GLY A 499 28.02 3.45 1.07
CA GLY A 499 27.58 4.51 1.98
C GLY A 499 26.13 4.38 2.44
N SER A 500 25.67 5.35 3.24
CA SER A 500 24.29 5.34 3.75
C SER A 500 23.29 5.65 2.63
N GLY A 501 22.18 4.91 2.61
CA GLY A 501 21.16 4.88 1.58
C GLY A 501 21.60 4.23 0.26
N ARG A 502 22.72 3.50 0.23
CA ARG A 502 23.32 2.93 -1.00
C ARG A 502 23.16 1.42 -1.09
N ALA A 503 23.45 0.86 -2.26
CA ALA A 503 23.13 -0.53 -2.62
C ALA A 503 23.44 -1.56 -1.52
N LYS A 504 24.68 -1.54 -0.99
CA LYS A 504 25.10 -2.50 0.04
C LYS A 504 24.40 -2.32 1.38
N GLU A 505 24.25 -1.07 1.84
CA GLU A 505 23.59 -0.80 3.13
C GLU A 505 22.11 -1.16 3.05
N LEU A 506 21.44 -0.87 1.92
CA LEU A 506 20.04 -1.21 1.71
C LEU A 506 19.79 -2.72 1.84
N VAL A 507 20.63 -3.55 1.22
CA VAL A 507 20.52 -5.01 1.33
C VAL A 507 20.87 -5.51 2.72
N VAL A 508 21.99 -5.05 3.30
CA VAL A 508 22.38 -5.43 4.68
C VAL A 508 21.26 -5.11 5.68
N ARG A 509 20.62 -3.96 5.51
CA ARG A 509 19.52 -3.48 6.35
C ARG A 509 18.29 -4.34 6.19
N SER A 510 17.82 -4.59 4.96
CA SER A 510 16.61 -5.38 4.73
C SER A 510 16.75 -6.84 5.19
N MET A 511 17.98 -7.36 5.27
CA MET A 511 18.26 -8.69 5.83
C MET A 511 17.95 -8.81 7.33
N SER A 512 17.73 -7.71 8.06
CA SER A 512 17.22 -7.78 9.45
C SER A 512 15.85 -8.44 9.53
N SER A 513 15.05 -8.33 8.46
CA SER A 513 13.73 -8.96 8.35
C SER A 513 13.76 -10.44 7.96
N LEU A 514 14.94 -11.05 7.86
CA LEU A 514 15.12 -12.47 7.56
C LEU A 514 15.44 -13.27 8.82
N GLY A 515 14.67 -14.31 9.09
CA GLY A 515 14.80 -15.22 10.23
C GLY A 515 15.71 -16.42 9.95
N ALA A 516 15.99 -17.20 10.99
CA ALA A 516 16.88 -18.37 10.90
C ALA A 516 16.36 -19.48 9.97
N GLY A 517 15.04 -19.54 9.78
CA GLY A 517 14.40 -20.49 8.87
C GLY A 517 14.49 -20.10 7.38
N ASP A 518 14.69 -18.81 7.09
CA ASP A 518 14.62 -18.27 5.73
C ASP A 518 15.81 -18.70 4.88
N ALA A 519 15.55 -18.95 3.60
CA ALA A 519 16.60 -19.14 2.61
C ALA A 519 16.80 -17.85 1.81
N TYR A 520 18.03 -17.36 1.73
CA TYR A 520 18.33 -16.15 1.00
C TYR A 520 19.72 -16.18 0.37
N GLY A 521 19.93 -15.33 -0.63
CA GLY A 521 21.21 -15.19 -1.34
C GLY A 521 21.37 -13.78 -1.89
N VAL A 522 22.61 -13.40 -2.19
CA VAL A 522 22.94 -12.09 -2.77
C VAL A 522 23.88 -12.31 -3.95
N TRP A 523 23.44 -11.92 -5.13
CA TRP A 523 24.15 -12.12 -6.38
C TRP A 523 24.60 -10.78 -6.98
N SER A 524 25.85 -10.70 -7.43
CA SER A 524 26.35 -9.60 -8.25
C SER A 524 26.13 -9.93 -9.72
N ILE A 525 25.42 -9.05 -10.45
CA ILE A 525 24.96 -9.36 -11.82
C ILE A 525 25.84 -8.78 -12.94
N ALA A 526 26.95 -8.11 -12.64
CA ALA A 526 27.89 -7.66 -13.67
C ALA A 526 29.03 -8.67 -13.96
N SER A 527 29.37 -9.56 -13.01
CA SER A 527 30.48 -10.53 -13.15
C SER A 527 29.99 -11.95 -13.48
N GLU A 528 30.63 -12.63 -14.44
CA GLU A 528 30.44 -14.07 -14.70
C GLU A 528 31.22 -14.97 -13.72
N LYS A 529 32.25 -14.42 -13.08
CA LYS A 529 33.07 -15.16 -12.11
C LYS A 529 32.52 -14.93 -10.71
N ASP A 530 32.02 -16.00 -10.11
CA ASP A 530 31.53 -16.06 -8.73
C ASP A 530 30.45 -15.00 -8.43
N PRO A 531 29.26 -15.08 -9.08
CA PRO A 531 28.19 -14.11 -8.89
C PRO A 531 27.67 -14.10 -7.44
N ASP A 532 27.86 -15.17 -6.70
CA ASP A 532 27.29 -15.39 -5.38
C ASP A 532 28.10 -14.69 -4.28
N VAL A 533 27.80 -13.41 -4.03
CA VAL A 533 28.30 -12.69 -2.83
C VAL A 533 27.88 -13.42 -1.56
N VAL A 534 26.65 -13.89 -1.54
CA VAL A 534 26.12 -14.85 -0.57
C VAL A 534 25.44 -15.94 -1.39
N PRO A 535 25.90 -17.21 -1.31
CA PRO A 535 25.23 -18.33 -1.97
C PRO A 535 23.76 -18.39 -1.56
N PHE A 536 22.87 -18.91 -2.41
CA PHE A 536 21.47 -19.03 -2.03
C PHE A 536 21.24 -20.20 -1.06
N GLY A 537 20.75 -19.94 0.14
CA GLY A 537 20.50 -20.97 1.16
C GLY A 537 20.19 -20.39 2.54
N ARG A 538 20.29 -21.22 3.58
CA ARG A 538 20.16 -20.74 4.97
C ARG A 538 21.51 -20.24 5.47
N HIS A 539 21.53 -19.04 6.03
CA HIS A 539 22.76 -18.42 6.53
C HIS A 539 22.54 -17.72 7.87
N GLY A 540 23.59 -17.68 8.70
CA GLY A 540 23.62 -16.76 9.83
C GLY A 540 23.71 -15.31 9.35
N ARG A 541 22.75 -14.48 9.78
CA ARG A 541 22.55 -13.09 9.33
C ARG A 541 23.86 -12.28 9.35
N ALA A 542 24.59 -12.33 10.46
CA ALA A 542 25.84 -11.57 10.65
C ALA A 542 26.93 -11.94 9.63
N ALA A 543 27.06 -13.22 9.28
CA ALA A 543 28.06 -13.67 8.31
C ALA A 543 27.70 -13.21 6.89
N ALA A 544 26.42 -13.31 6.52
CA ALA A 544 25.94 -12.87 5.22
C ALA A 544 26.04 -11.34 5.07
N GLN A 545 25.64 -10.56 6.08
CA GLN A 545 25.80 -9.10 6.10
C GLN A 545 27.27 -8.68 5.93
N LYS A 546 28.20 -9.39 6.58
CA LYS A 546 29.63 -9.15 6.43
C LYS A 546 30.13 -9.42 5.00
N ALA A 547 29.64 -10.48 4.36
CA ALA A 547 29.98 -10.81 2.98
C ALA A 547 29.47 -9.73 2.01
N VAL A 548 28.22 -9.27 2.18
CA VAL A 548 27.65 -8.16 1.40
C VAL A 548 28.47 -6.89 1.58
N ALA A 549 28.82 -6.51 2.81
CA ALA A 549 29.60 -5.32 3.09
C ALA A 549 30.99 -5.34 2.39
N ALA A 550 31.59 -6.52 2.23
CA ALA A 550 32.87 -6.73 1.57
C ALA A 550 32.79 -6.79 0.02
N ALA A 551 31.58 -6.83 -0.55
CA ALA A 551 31.40 -6.91 -2.00
C ALA A 551 31.93 -5.65 -2.72
N GLY A 552 32.56 -5.89 -3.87
CA GLY A 552 33.10 -4.86 -4.75
C GLY A 552 32.33 -4.71 -6.06
N THR A 553 32.59 -3.62 -6.78
CA THR A 553 32.08 -3.40 -8.14
C THR A 553 32.97 -4.07 -9.17
N ALA A 554 32.42 -4.34 -10.35
CA ALA A 554 33.11 -4.85 -11.52
C ALA A 554 33.13 -3.78 -12.62
N ASP A 555 34.21 -3.75 -13.41
CA ASP A 555 34.38 -2.78 -14.49
C ASP A 555 33.71 -3.26 -15.80
N VAL A 556 32.43 -3.58 -15.73
CA VAL A 556 31.58 -4.10 -16.81
C VAL A 556 30.11 -3.73 -16.55
N ASP A 557 29.28 -3.76 -17.60
CA ASP A 557 27.83 -3.50 -17.51
C ASP A 557 27.10 -4.66 -16.79
N ALA A 558 26.01 -4.36 -16.09
CA ALA A 558 25.19 -5.36 -15.43
C ALA A 558 24.33 -6.15 -16.41
N ARG A 559 24.26 -7.47 -16.21
CA ARG A 559 23.46 -8.40 -17.00
C ARG A 559 22.06 -8.57 -16.42
N VAL A 560 21.31 -7.47 -16.33
CA VAL A 560 20.02 -7.39 -15.61
C VAL A 560 19.01 -8.45 -16.06
N VAL A 561 18.83 -8.65 -17.37
CA VAL A 561 17.86 -9.62 -17.89
C VAL A 561 18.23 -11.07 -17.56
N GLU A 562 19.50 -11.40 -17.64
CA GLU A 562 19.99 -12.75 -17.37
C GLU A 562 19.91 -13.04 -15.87
N GLY A 563 20.34 -12.08 -15.04
CA GLY A 563 20.19 -12.16 -13.58
C GLY A 563 18.72 -12.36 -13.16
N LEU A 564 17.78 -11.63 -13.75
CA LEU A 564 16.34 -11.82 -13.47
C LEU A 564 15.86 -13.23 -13.88
N ARG A 565 16.25 -13.71 -15.06
CA ARG A 565 15.88 -15.05 -15.55
C ARG A 565 16.42 -16.16 -14.66
N GLU A 566 17.69 -16.09 -14.27
CA GLU A 566 18.34 -17.06 -13.39
C GLU A 566 17.82 -16.97 -11.96
N GLY A 567 17.54 -15.76 -11.47
CA GLY A 567 16.94 -15.56 -10.16
C GLY A 567 15.53 -16.16 -10.06
N PHE A 568 14.71 -15.99 -11.10
CA PHE A 568 13.42 -16.69 -11.18
C PHE A 568 13.57 -18.20 -11.19
N ALA A 569 14.53 -18.75 -11.94
CA ALA A 569 14.79 -20.18 -11.95
C ALA A 569 15.18 -20.69 -10.55
N THR A 570 16.08 -19.97 -9.87
CA THR A 570 16.59 -20.32 -8.52
C THR A 570 15.51 -20.27 -7.46
N LEU A 571 14.63 -19.26 -7.49
CA LEU A 571 13.53 -19.15 -6.54
C LEU A 571 12.41 -20.18 -6.81
N ARG A 572 12.35 -20.75 -8.02
CA ARG A 572 11.40 -21.80 -8.39
C ARG A 572 11.99 -23.21 -8.28
N ASP A 573 13.31 -23.35 -8.17
CA ASP A 573 13.98 -24.65 -8.20
C ASP A 573 13.64 -25.53 -7.00
N GLY A 574 13.39 -26.81 -7.29
CA GLY A 574 13.08 -27.85 -6.32
C GLY A 574 11.72 -27.71 -5.62
N LEU A 575 10.82 -26.84 -6.11
CA LEU A 575 9.58 -26.48 -5.44
C LEU A 575 8.33 -26.71 -6.30
N THR A 576 7.24 -27.03 -5.62
CA THR A 576 5.84 -27.09 -6.07
C THR A 576 5.13 -25.73 -5.89
N GLU A 577 3.82 -25.65 -6.21
CA GLU A 577 3.02 -24.44 -5.98
C GLU A 577 2.71 -24.19 -4.49
N ASP A 578 2.78 -25.22 -3.64
CA ASP A 578 2.52 -25.17 -2.19
C ASP A 578 3.69 -24.65 -1.34
N ASP A 579 4.74 -24.14 -1.99
CA ASP A 579 6.04 -23.81 -1.37
C ASP A 579 6.17 -22.33 -0.94
N PRO A 580 7.14 -22.01 -0.05
CA PRO A 580 7.25 -20.73 0.68
C PRO A 580 7.17 -19.45 -0.17
N PRO A 581 6.87 -18.31 0.46
CA PRO A 581 6.80 -17.03 -0.24
C PRO A 581 8.17 -16.70 -0.84
N ARG A 582 8.17 -16.15 -2.06
CA ARG A 582 9.37 -15.89 -2.86
C ARG A 582 9.45 -14.43 -3.22
N LEU A 583 10.61 -13.85 -2.98
CA LEU A 583 10.91 -12.47 -3.30
C LEU A 583 12.23 -12.40 -4.07
N LEU A 584 12.21 -11.74 -5.21
CA LEU A 584 13.40 -11.32 -5.92
C LEU A 584 13.54 -9.81 -5.74
N VAL A 585 14.66 -9.35 -5.20
CA VAL A 585 14.98 -7.94 -5.06
C VAL A 585 16.04 -7.58 -6.09
N LEU A 586 15.77 -6.66 -7.01
CA LEU A 586 16.77 -6.09 -7.90
C LEU A 586 17.18 -4.70 -7.39
N VAL A 587 18.47 -4.47 -7.15
CA VAL A 587 19.02 -3.15 -6.79
C VAL A 587 19.88 -2.67 -7.96
N THR A 588 19.51 -1.56 -8.60
CA THR A 588 20.15 -1.04 -9.81
C THR A 588 20.09 0.49 -9.88
N ASP A 589 20.86 1.09 -10.79
CA ASP A 589 20.74 2.51 -11.16
C ASP A 589 20.06 2.75 -12.52
N ASP A 590 19.48 1.67 -13.08
CA ASP A 590 18.73 1.58 -14.32
C ASP A 590 19.51 1.92 -15.60
N GLU A 591 20.83 2.05 -15.57
CA GLU A 591 21.57 2.31 -16.80
C GLU A 591 21.50 1.14 -17.77
N ASP A 592 21.73 -0.06 -17.26
CA ASP A 592 21.93 -1.26 -18.08
C ASP A 592 20.63 -1.90 -18.60
N SER A 593 19.47 -1.38 -18.17
CA SER A 593 18.15 -1.82 -18.64
C SER A 593 17.53 -0.91 -19.71
N LYS A 594 18.14 0.24 -20.04
CA LYS A 594 17.58 1.24 -20.98
C LYS A 594 17.49 0.77 -22.43
N GLY A 595 18.30 -0.22 -22.82
CA GLY A 595 18.41 -0.70 -24.20
C GLY A 595 17.41 -1.79 -24.60
N LEU A 596 16.54 -2.23 -23.70
CA LEU A 596 15.69 -3.39 -23.92
C LEU A 596 14.68 -3.18 -25.05
N THR A 597 14.61 -4.16 -25.95
CA THR A 597 13.58 -4.19 -26.97
C THR A 597 12.23 -4.55 -26.35
N LYS A 598 11.12 -4.10 -26.98
CA LYS A 598 9.76 -4.47 -26.53
C LYS A 598 9.54 -5.98 -26.46
N LYS A 599 10.20 -6.73 -27.35
CA LYS A 599 10.11 -8.20 -27.39
C LYS A 599 10.78 -8.82 -26.17
N GLU A 600 12.00 -8.39 -25.84
CA GLU A 600 12.73 -8.87 -24.65
C GLU A 600 11.97 -8.54 -23.36
N LEU A 601 11.38 -7.35 -23.27
CA LEU A 601 10.56 -6.96 -22.13
C LEU A 601 9.33 -7.87 -22.00
N ALA A 602 8.60 -8.11 -23.09
CA ALA A 602 7.42 -8.99 -23.07
C ALA A 602 7.78 -10.44 -22.71
N GLU A 603 8.90 -10.97 -23.22
CA GLU A 603 9.40 -12.31 -22.86
C GLU A 603 9.76 -12.40 -21.37
N LEU A 604 10.35 -11.35 -20.79
CA LEU A 604 10.70 -11.31 -19.38
C LEU A 604 9.47 -11.18 -18.48
N VAL A 605 8.50 -10.34 -18.85
CA VAL A 605 7.20 -10.24 -18.15
C VAL A 605 6.47 -11.58 -18.16
N ALA A 606 6.37 -12.24 -19.31
CA ALA A 606 5.77 -13.57 -19.41
C ALA A 606 6.52 -14.62 -18.58
N LYS A 607 7.84 -14.46 -18.38
CA LYS A 607 8.63 -15.33 -17.49
C LYS A 607 8.36 -15.04 -16.02
N ALA A 608 8.12 -13.78 -15.66
CA ALA A 608 7.82 -13.34 -14.31
C ALA A 608 6.43 -13.85 -13.85
N GLU A 609 5.45 -13.88 -14.76
CA GLU A 609 4.08 -14.37 -14.51
C GLU A 609 3.95 -15.89 -14.36
N GLN A 610 5.00 -16.66 -14.70
CA GLN A 610 4.97 -18.13 -14.60
C GLN A 610 4.81 -18.60 -13.14
N ALA A 611 4.06 -19.69 -12.98
CA ALA A 611 4.04 -20.43 -11.73
C ALA A 611 5.35 -21.24 -11.53
N PRO A 612 5.79 -21.46 -10.28
CA PRO A 612 5.26 -20.81 -9.07
C PRO A 612 5.56 -19.30 -9.02
N PRO A 613 4.65 -18.48 -8.46
CA PRO A 613 4.76 -17.02 -8.50
C PRO A 613 5.97 -16.53 -7.69
N VAL A 614 6.70 -15.55 -8.24
CA VAL A 614 7.80 -14.86 -7.58
C VAL A 614 7.48 -13.38 -7.58
N ARG A 615 7.39 -12.78 -6.39
CA ARG A 615 7.18 -11.34 -6.25
C ARG A 615 8.50 -10.61 -6.53
N VAL A 616 8.47 -9.53 -7.28
CA VAL A 616 9.67 -8.75 -7.60
C VAL A 616 9.62 -7.39 -6.94
N VAL A 617 10.69 -7.00 -6.25
CA VAL A 617 10.90 -5.62 -5.81
C VAL A 617 12.10 -5.08 -6.57
N VAL A 618 11.92 -3.95 -7.23
CA VAL A 618 13.01 -3.25 -7.89
C VAL A 618 13.32 -1.98 -7.13
N VAL A 619 14.58 -1.80 -6.76
CA VAL A 619 15.13 -0.60 -6.15
C VAL A 619 15.96 0.11 -7.20
N SER A 620 15.45 1.26 -7.64
CA SER A 620 16.17 2.20 -8.48
C SER A 620 16.86 3.25 -7.62
N LEU A 621 18.19 3.28 -7.66
CA LEU A 621 19.00 4.29 -6.96
C LEU A 621 19.08 5.62 -7.72
N ARG A 622 18.24 5.79 -8.75
CA ARG A 622 18.11 7.03 -9.53
C ARG A 622 16.65 7.40 -9.73
N GLY A 623 16.39 8.67 -9.99
CA GLY A 623 15.04 9.12 -10.31
C GLY A 623 14.57 8.60 -11.67
N GLY A 624 13.34 8.09 -11.73
CA GLY A 624 12.66 7.76 -12.99
C GLY A 624 12.85 6.33 -13.50
N GLY A 625 13.46 5.43 -12.71
CA GLY A 625 13.50 3.99 -12.97
C GLY A 625 12.11 3.36 -12.98
N CYS A 626 11.24 3.84 -12.09
CA CYS A 626 9.87 3.36 -11.89
C CYS A 626 8.82 4.07 -12.76
N SER A 627 9.23 4.83 -13.77
CA SER A 627 8.29 5.47 -14.71
C SER A 627 7.61 4.45 -15.61
N ALA A 628 6.33 4.69 -15.94
CA ALA A 628 5.51 3.79 -16.75
C ALA A 628 6.16 3.39 -18.08
N GLY A 629 6.01 2.11 -18.45
CA GLY A 629 6.52 1.54 -19.70
C GLY A 629 8.01 1.20 -19.69
N ARG A 630 8.65 1.21 -18.51
CA ARG A 630 10.03 0.74 -18.31
C ARG A 630 10.06 -0.68 -17.76
N LEU A 631 11.23 -1.33 -17.84
CA LEU A 631 11.45 -2.67 -17.30
C LEU A 631 10.93 -2.81 -15.86
N ASN A 632 11.35 -1.89 -14.98
CA ASN A 632 11.10 -2.03 -13.55
C ASN A 632 9.61 -1.95 -13.21
N GLU A 633 8.88 -1.03 -13.83
CA GLU A 633 7.43 -0.91 -13.65
C GLU A 633 6.71 -2.12 -14.25
N ALA A 634 7.00 -2.49 -15.49
CA ALA A 634 6.34 -3.61 -16.15
C ALA A 634 6.53 -4.95 -15.40
N ILE A 635 7.74 -5.23 -14.87
CA ILE A 635 8.00 -6.49 -14.16
C ILE A 635 7.39 -6.50 -12.74
N THR A 636 7.35 -5.34 -12.08
CA THR A 636 6.75 -5.23 -10.75
C THR A 636 5.23 -5.27 -10.82
N GLU A 637 4.63 -4.64 -11.83
CA GLU A 637 3.19 -4.76 -12.12
C GLU A 637 2.79 -6.22 -12.37
N ALA A 638 3.51 -6.90 -13.27
CA ALA A 638 3.23 -8.29 -13.65
C ALA A 638 3.33 -9.29 -12.49
N THR A 639 4.12 -8.99 -11.45
CA THR A 639 4.38 -9.89 -10.32
C THR A 639 3.66 -9.48 -9.04
N GLY A 640 2.85 -8.42 -9.06
CA GLY A 640 2.30 -7.84 -7.82
C GLY A 640 3.38 -7.29 -6.88
N GLY A 641 4.52 -6.95 -7.46
CA GLY A 641 5.71 -6.43 -6.84
C GLY A 641 5.64 -4.94 -6.50
N ARG A 642 6.80 -4.33 -6.25
CA ARG A 642 6.92 -2.87 -6.12
C ARG A 642 8.18 -2.36 -6.78
N CYS A 643 8.05 -1.20 -7.42
CA CYS A 643 9.20 -0.42 -7.86
C CYS A 643 9.40 0.73 -6.85
N LEU A 644 10.59 0.78 -6.25
CA LEU A 644 11.02 1.79 -5.30
C LEU A 644 12.08 2.66 -5.97
N ASP A 645 11.92 3.98 -5.96
CA ASP A 645 12.92 4.92 -6.46
C ASP A 645 13.28 6.01 -5.42
N LEU A 646 14.08 7.00 -5.82
CA LEU A 646 14.55 8.06 -4.91
C LEU A 646 13.44 8.93 -4.30
N SER A 647 12.21 8.85 -4.81
CA SER A 647 11.06 9.50 -4.18
C SER A 647 10.53 8.71 -2.98
N ASP A 648 10.88 7.44 -2.87
CA ASP A 648 10.53 6.54 -1.78
C ASP A 648 11.63 6.50 -0.71
N ASP A 649 11.29 6.07 0.51
CA ASP A 649 12.32 5.61 1.46
C ASP A 649 12.64 4.16 1.23
N ILE A 650 13.42 3.97 0.18
CA ILE A 650 13.97 2.70 -0.24
C ILE A 650 14.42 1.83 0.95
N PRO A 651 15.18 2.31 1.95
CA PRO A 651 15.56 1.49 3.10
C PRO A 651 14.38 0.86 3.88
N THR A 652 13.36 1.64 4.24
CA THR A 652 12.23 1.17 5.04
C THR A 652 11.30 0.31 4.20
N GLU A 653 11.02 0.76 2.98
CA GLU A 653 10.11 0.06 2.07
C GLU A 653 10.68 -1.28 1.64
N LEU A 654 11.98 -1.34 1.32
CA LEU A 654 12.62 -2.62 1.02
C LEU A 654 12.59 -3.56 2.22
N THR A 655 12.84 -3.05 3.43
CA THR A 655 12.75 -3.84 4.67
C THR A 655 11.34 -4.40 4.87
N ALA A 656 10.30 -3.57 4.69
CA ALA A 656 8.91 -3.99 4.79
C ALA A 656 8.54 -5.02 3.71
N GLU A 657 9.02 -4.85 2.47
CA GLU A 657 8.77 -5.82 1.41
C GLU A 657 9.46 -7.16 1.66
N VAL A 658 10.67 -7.14 2.22
CA VAL A 658 11.39 -8.35 2.64
C VAL A 658 10.69 -9.01 3.82
N ALA A 659 10.19 -8.25 4.80
CA ALA A 659 9.45 -8.77 5.95
C ALA A 659 8.12 -9.45 5.58
N LYS A 660 7.51 -9.12 4.43
CA LYS A 660 6.33 -9.84 3.90
C LYS A 660 6.66 -11.24 3.38
N THR A 661 7.93 -11.54 3.19
CA THR A 661 8.41 -12.83 2.68
C THR A 661 9.22 -13.57 3.74
N GLY A 662 10.12 -12.87 4.43
CA GLY A 662 10.94 -13.41 5.50
C GLY A 662 10.17 -13.57 6.81
N THR A 663 10.71 -14.42 7.67
CA THR A 663 10.16 -14.70 9.00
C THR A 663 10.73 -13.78 10.09
N GLY A 664 11.82 -13.03 9.84
CA GLY A 664 12.40 -12.05 10.76
C GLY A 664 12.84 -12.62 12.13
N ASP A 665 12.84 -11.78 13.17
CA ASP A 665 13.13 -12.14 14.58
C ASP A 665 11.95 -12.90 15.24
N ALA A 666 11.27 -13.75 14.48
CA ALA A 666 10.18 -14.60 14.95
C ALA A 666 10.63 -15.83 15.77
N GLU A 667 11.89 -15.86 16.22
CA GLU A 667 12.42 -16.87 17.15
C GLU A 667 12.65 -16.30 18.55
#